data_AF-T1P7W1-F1
#
_entry.id   AF-T1P7W1-F1
#
_cell.length_a   1.000
_cell.length_b   1.000
_cell.length_c   1.000
_cell.angle_alpha   90.00
_cell.angle_beta   90.00
_cell.angle_gamma   90.00
#
_symmetry.space_group_name_H-M   'P 1'
#
loop_
_entity.id
_entity.type
_entity.pdbx_description
1 polymer ?
#
loop_
_entity_poly.entity_id
_entity_poly.type
_entity_poly.pdbx_seq_one_letter_code
_entity_poly.pdbx_strand_id
1 'polypeptide(L)'
;MKRREHEYIKYKDFTIYCATYNVNNKSYIDSPLHLWLAASEDAPDIYAIALQELDTSAKAITFSENRPDYMWIMKMLESVHDKGEYEELTSVRLVGMMLTVIVKREIRSSITRHNVKTIARGILNTLGNKGGVAVSLQLNEANLCFVNSHLAAHMGFVEARNEDYHGIVKGLVFDDELRRTINDHDHIFWIGDLNYRIEEPPGLQLPVARSTAHSAEILLKYDQLRQEMRKGNCFEGYTEGPINFRPTYKYDPGTDNYDSSEKQRAPAYCDRILWKGSRITQLAYNSVMDIRQSDHKPVYAVFRVSIKTRDDHLYKKVHEEVLKLLDKRENESQPQIIVEKTIIDFGIVRFNETVVSDFTVSNACPMQVGFEFKRKDPPLNAICEKWLRVEPWKEKLMIDSTKSIRVKLSANVDSITSLLQKIRTTNWKFDFDILILQVENGPHIFITVTGEYKPSCFGLSMETLCRTDRPLCEYDQQQIKDLMNDESPEFRVTMPREFFLLIDYLHKQGPKVEGAFTLDSLEFKHARNVEFNDIRDWLDTWSNNEFPGTPQAAAEALLMLLHLPEKPLLDPYVDDLLKTKTTAEAMELVSLLSSPKRNVFVHLCMFLREGIERKYYNGMHVATIFGRVLLRSTKKSDDYYRDINCREFMQRFISNGEMSTLSSSSSSASSATGSHHNHHRATTPVAKMKNSASNASLSGGSTAAVDSS
;
A
#
# COMPACT_ATOMS: atom_id res chain seq x y z
N MET A 1 17.81 12.94 -2.98
CA MET A 1 17.98 14.27 -3.59
C MET A 1 19.05 15.11 -2.91
N LYS A 2 18.87 15.64 -1.69
CA LYS A 2 19.82 16.57 -1.03
C LYS A 2 21.30 16.15 -1.03
N ARG A 3 21.62 14.86 -0.85
CA ARG A 3 23.02 14.35 -0.90
C ARG A 3 23.67 14.45 -2.30
N ARG A 4 22.87 14.50 -3.36
CA ARG A 4 23.28 14.60 -4.77
C ARG A 4 23.04 16.00 -5.34
N GLU A 5 22.86 17.01 -4.47
CA GLU A 5 22.57 18.39 -4.86
C GLU A 5 23.63 18.97 -5.81
N HIS A 6 24.89 18.61 -5.61
CA HIS A 6 26.03 19.01 -6.44
C HIS A 6 25.92 18.55 -7.92
N GLU A 7 25.02 17.61 -8.24
CA GLU A 7 24.84 17.09 -9.60
C GLU A 7 23.80 17.88 -10.41
N TYR A 8 22.96 18.68 -9.74
CA TYR A 8 21.88 19.43 -10.39
C TYR A 8 21.78 20.90 -9.98
N ILE A 9 22.59 21.36 -9.02
CA ILE A 9 22.73 22.78 -8.68
C ILE A 9 23.94 23.38 -9.40
N LYS A 10 23.69 24.49 -10.08
CA LYS A 10 24.71 25.37 -10.68
C LYS A 10 24.70 26.72 -9.98
N TYR A 11 25.71 27.54 -10.22
CA TYR A 11 25.75 28.92 -9.75
C TYR A 11 25.57 29.87 -10.93
N LYS A 12 24.67 30.83 -10.79
CA LYS A 12 24.44 31.91 -11.76
C LYS A 12 24.76 33.24 -11.10
N ASP A 13 25.49 34.10 -11.79
CA ASP A 13 25.83 35.43 -11.28
C ASP A 13 24.67 36.41 -11.50
N PHE A 14 24.43 37.23 -10.48
CA PHE A 14 23.48 38.34 -10.51
C PHE A 14 24.16 39.60 -9.99
N THR A 15 23.79 40.75 -10.56
CA THR A 15 24.27 42.07 -10.15
C THR A 15 23.27 42.73 -9.22
N ILE A 16 23.69 43.09 -8.01
CA ILE A 16 22.86 43.70 -6.97
C ILE A 16 23.37 45.10 -6.66
N TYR A 17 22.49 46.09 -6.75
CA TYR A 17 22.74 47.50 -6.49
C TYR A 17 22.10 47.91 -5.17
N CYS A 18 22.91 48.09 -4.14
CA CYS A 18 22.45 48.60 -2.85
C CYS A 18 22.69 50.10 -2.79
N ALA A 19 21.70 50.87 -2.36
CA ALA A 19 21.78 52.32 -2.36
C ALA A 19 21.16 52.88 -1.06
N THR A 20 21.81 53.85 -0.41
CA THR A 20 21.24 54.56 0.75
C THR A 20 21.23 56.09 0.60
N TYR A 21 20.17 56.75 1.09
CA TYR A 21 20.10 58.21 1.15
C TYR A 21 19.19 58.71 2.29
N ASN A 22 19.77 59.43 3.26
CA ASN A 22 19.00 60.22 4.20
C ASN A 22 18.53 61.51 3.51
N VAL A 23 17.23 61.65 3.28
CA VAL A 23 16.66 62.72 2.46
C VAL A 23 16.32 63.98 3.25
N ASN A 24 16.43 63.96 4.60
CA ASN A 24 16.17 65.10 5.48
C ASN A 24 14.87 65.86 5.13
N ASN A 25 13.77 65.11 5.00
CA ASN A 25 12.44 65.60 4.66
C ASN A 25 12.34 66.40 3.34
N LYS A 26 13.32 66.28 2.45
CA LYS A 26 13.30 66.95 1.14
C LYS A 26 12.38 66.24 0.16
N SER A 27 11.87 66.99 -0.82
CA SER A 27 10.98 66.47 -1.85
C SER A 27 11.74 65.67 -2.91
N TYR A 28 11.08 64.66 -3.48
CA TYR A 28 11.58 63.86 -4.61
C TYR A 28 11.60 64.64 -5.94
N ILE A 29 10.80 65.72 -6.06
CA ILE A 29 10.55 66.43 -7.34
C ILE A 29 11.86 66.95 -7.95
N ASP A 30 12.66 67.66 -7.16
CA ASP A 30 13.88 68.33 -7.62
C ASP A 30 15.14 67.48 -7.43
N SER A 31 14.99 66.20 -7.08
CA SER A 31 16.12 65.29 -6.82
C SER A 31 16.55 64.58 -8.11
N PRO A 32 17.78 64.79 -8.63
CA PRO A 32 18.27 64.15 -9.84
C PRO A 32 18.77 62.73 -9.54
N LEU A 33 17.85 61.86 -9.11
CA LEU A 33 18.18 60.50 -8.63
C LEU A 33 18.88 59.64 -9.70
N HIS A 34 18.73 59.95 -11.00
CA HIS A 34 19.41 59.23 -12.08
C HIS A 34 20.94 59.31 -11.97
N LEU A 35 21.49 60.42 -11.45
CA LEU A 35 22.94 60.56 -11.19
C LEU A 35 23.44 59.55 -10.15
N TRP A 36 22.52 59.01 -9.34
CA TRP A 36 22.80 58.06 -8.29
C TRP A 36 22.37 56.64 -8.61
N LEU A 37 21.19 56.42 -9.17
CA LEU A 37 20.65 55.08 -9.42
C LEU A 37 21.10 54.49 -10.77
N ALA A 38 21.59 55.32 -11.69
CA ALA A 38 22.19 54.90 -12.96
C ALA A 38 23.72 55.06 -12.98
N ALA A 39 24.37 55.14 -11.80
CA ALA A 39 25.82 55.35 -11.69
C ALA A 39 26.69 54.09 -11.97
N SER A 40 26.07 52.92 -12.13
CA SER A 40 26.76 51.68 -12.48
C SER A 40 27.06 51.61 -13.98
N GLU A 41 28.12 50.90 -14.35
CA GLU A 41 28.51 50.71 -15.76
C GLU A 41 27.50 49.84 -16.54
N ASP A 42 27.03 48.78 -15.88
CA ASP A 42 26.06 47.82 -16.40
C ASP A 42 24.75 47.89 -15.61
N ALA A 43 23.64 47.57 -16.30
CA ALA A 43 22.31 47.47 -15.71
C ALA A 43 22.27 46.36 -14.62
N PRO A 44 21.99 46.70 -13.35
CA PRO A 44 21.86 45.72 -12.27
C PRO A 44 20.64 44.82 -12.45
N ASP A 45 20.68 43.61 -11.89
CA ASP A 45 19.51 42.71 -11.87
C ASP A 45 18.53 43.09 -10.75
N ILE A 46 19.06 43.51 -9.60
CA ILE A 46 18.30 43.89 -8.40
C ILE A 46 18.81 45.23 -7.89
N TYR A 47 17.88 46.12 -7.52
CA TYR A 47 18.12 47.31 -6.74
C TYR A 47 17.50 47.16 -5.35
N ALA A 48 18.25 47.52 -4.31
CA ALA A 48 17.77 47.66 -2.95
C ALA A 48 18.07 49.08 -2.47
N ILE A 49 17.05 49.94 -2.48
CA ILE A 49 17.17 51.38 -2.24
C ILE A 49 16.58 51.71 -0.88
N ALA A 50 17.44 52.20 0.01
CA ALA A 50 17.16 52.54 1.39
C ALA A 50 17.11 54.07 1.57
N LEU A 51 15.96 54.59 1.96
CA LEU A 51 15.80 56.01 2.29
C LEU A 51 15.58 56.17 3.80
N GLN A 52 16.07 57.27 4.36
CA GLN A 52 15.85 57.68 5.75
C GLN A 52 15.36 59.13 5.80
N GLU A 53 14.63 59.49 6.85
CA GLU A 53 14.01 60.82 7.03
C GLU A 53 13.11 61.26 5.87
N LEU A 54 12.31 60.36 5.28
CA LEU A 54 11.28 60.76 4.31
C LEU A 54 10.29 61.77 4.89
N ASP A 55 9.79 61.47 6.10
CA ASP A 55 8.90 62.33 6.88
C ASP A 55 9.16 62.09 8.38
N THR A 56 9.72 63.09 9.05
CA THR A 56 9.99 63.10 10.49
C THR A 56 9.04 64.04 11.23
N SER A 57 7.90 64.41 10.63
CA SER A 57 6.89 65.21 11.29
C SER A 57 6.34 64.49 12.53
N ALA A 58 5.97 65.26 13.55
CA ALA A 58 5.38 64.71 14.78
C ALA A 58 4.15 63.84 14.48
N LYS A 59 3.40 64.19 13.43
CA LYS A 59 2.26 63.41 12.92
C LYS A 59 2.69 62.04 12.40
N ALA A 60 3.67 61.97 11.50
CA ALA A 60 4.16 60.71 10.94
C ALA A 60 4.73 59.78 12.02
N ILE A 61 5.43 60.34 13.01
CA ILE A 61 5.99 59.59 14.14
C ILE A 61 4.89 59.06 15.07
N THR A 62 3.92 59.90 15.44
CA THR A 62 2.84 59.54 16.40
C THR A 62 1.90 58.49 15.81
N PHE A 63 1.56 58.60 14.52
CA PHE A 63 0.66 57.66 13.86
C PHE A 63 1.36 56.45 13.23
N SER A 64 2.69 56.34 13.36
CA SER A 64 3.50 55.27 12.78
C SER A 64 3.19 55.05 11.29
N GLU A 65 3.42 56.06 10.46
CA GLU A 65 3.18 55.98 9.02
C GLU A 65 4.03 54.87 8.38
N ASN A 66 3.37 53.78 7.98
CA ASN A 66 4.02 52.59 7.46
C ASN A 66 3.66 52.35 5.98
N ARG A 67 2.87 53.22 5.35
CA ARG A 67 2.55 53.08 3.92
C ARG A 67 3.73 53.57 3.07
N PRO A 68 4.31 52.73 2.20
CA PRO A 68 5.34 53.17 1.27
C PRO A 68 4.90 54.39 0.45
N ASP A 69 5.84 55.30 0.21
CA ASP A 69 5.56 56.52 -0.55
C ASP A 69 5.64 56.23 -2.06
N TYR A 70 4.47 56.13 -2.69
CA TYR A 70 4.35 55.79 -4.10
C TYR A 70 5.08 56.78 -5.03
N MET A 71 5.16 58.06 -4.67
CA MET A 71 5.81 59.05 -5.53
C MET A 71 7.32 58.94 -5.49
N TRP A 72 7.89 58.64 -4.32
CA TRP A 72 9.29 58.25 -4.22
C TRP A 72 9.58 56.98 -5.02
N ILE A 73 8.71 55.96 -4.94
CA ILE A 73 8.87 54.70 -5.70
C ILE A 73 8.89 54.97 -7.21
N MET A 74 7.93 55.72 -7.72
CA MET A 74 7.87 56.08 -9.15
C MET A 74 9.11 56.87 -9.58
N LYS A 75 9.52 57.86 -8.79
CA LYS A 75 10.71 58.66 -9.09
C LYS A 75 11.98 57.80 -9.12
N MET A 76 12.11 56.84 -8.21
CA MET A 76 13.22 55.89 -8.20
C MET A 76 13.18 54.98 -9.43
N LEU A 77 12.02 54.40 -9.77
CA LEU A 77 11.82 53.58 -10.96
C LEU A 77 12.14 54.31 -12.27
N GLU A 78 11.83 55.60 -12.37
CA GLU A 78 12.18 56.42 -13.55
C GLU A 78 13.68 56.76 -13.62
N SER A 79 14.41 56.57 -12.52
CA SER A 79 15.81 56.99 -12.36
C SER A 79 16.81 55.84 -12.34
N VAL A 80 16.36 54.58 -12.34
CA VAL A 80 17.25 53.41 -12.46
C VAL A 80 17.87 53.34 -13.86
N HIS A 81 18.85 52.46 -14.06
CA HIS A 81 19.63 52.39 -15.29
C HIS A 81 18.75 52.15 -16.53
N ASP A 82 18.91 52.99 -17.56
CA ASP A 82 18.14 52.98 -18.81
C ASP A 82 18.29 51.72 -19.71
N LYS A 83 19.35 50.92 -19.53
CA LYS A 83 19.60 49.69 -20.29
C LYS A 83 18.83 48.46 -19.77
N GLY A 84 17.99 48.62 -18.75
CA GLY A 84 17.15 47.54 -18.23
C GLY A 84 15.68 47.94 -18.14
N GLU A 85 14.81 46.94 -18.25
CA GLU A 85 13.38 47.11 -17.92
C GLU A 85 13.13 46.65 -16.49
N TYR A 86 12.61 47.55 -15.65
CA TYR A 86 12.46 47.32 -14.22
C TYR A 86 11.03 47.42 -13.76
N GLU A 87 10.75 46.75 -12.64
CA GLU A 87 9.51 46.90 -11.88
C GLU A 87 9.79 46.84 -10.38
N GLU A 88 8.89 47.44 -9.59
CA GLU A 88 8.93 47.28 -8.14
C GLU A 88 8.60 45.83 -7.78
N LEU A 89 9.47 45.17 -7.01
CA LEU A 89 9.14 43.89 -6.38
C LEU A 89 8.32 44.13 -5.12
N THR A 90 8.84 44.96 -4.21
CA THR A 90 8.18 45.29 -2.95
C THR A 90 8.81 46.52 -2.28
N SER A 91 8.04 47.21 -1.45
CA SER A 91 8.53 48.30 -0.59
C SER A 91 7.99 48.16 0.83
N VAL A 92 8.81 48.57 1.79
CA VAL A 92 8.46 48.57 3.21
C VAL A 92 8.88 49.88 3.86
N ARG A 93 8.00 50.43 4.70
CA ARG A 93 8.23 51.72 5.37
C ARG A 93 7.98 51.61 6.88
N LEU A 94 8.79 52.33 7.64
CA LEU A 94 8.61 52.62 9.06
C LEU A 94 8.90 54.10 9.29
N VAL A 95 7.85 54.91 9.36
CA VAL A 95 7.91 56.38 9.54
C VAL A 95 8.80 57.04 8.49
N GLY A 96 10.04 57.41 8.84
CA GLY A 96 10.98 58.08 7.95
C GLY A 96 11.87 57.10 7.18
N MET A 97 11.86 55.81 7.50
CA MET A 97 12.68 54.79 6.84
C MET A 97 11.87 54.06 5.78
N MET A 98 12.42 53.92 4.57
CA MET A 98 11.80 53.13 3.51
C MET A 98 12.84 52.28 2.79
N LEU A 99 12.53 51.02 2.51
CA LEU A 99 13.33 50.14 1.68
C LEU A 99 12.48 49.70 0.50
N THR A 100 12.96 49.97 -0.71
CA THR A 100 12.32 49.60 -1.97
C THR A 100 13.24 48.66 -2.73
N VAL A 101 12.71 47.49 -3.08
CA VAL A 101 13.39 46.51 -3.92
C VAL A 101 12.79 46.56 -5.31
N ILE A 102 13.62 46.91 -6.30
CA ILE A 102 13.28 46.97 -7.72
C ILE A 102 14.06 45.88 -8.43
N VAL A 103 13.44 45.19 -9.37
CA VAL A 103 14.06 44.06 -10.07
C VAL A 103 13.89 44.21 -11.57
N LYS A 104 14.88 43.71 -12.32
CA LYS A 104 14.78 43.60 -13.76
C LYS A 104 13.68 42.59 -14.10
N ARG A 105 12.79 42.93 -15.04
CA ARG A 105 11.64 42.08 -15.42
C ARG A 105 12.04 40.65 -15.78
N GLU A 106 13.18 40.49 -16.43
CA GLU A 106 13.73 39.20 -16.86
C GLU A 106 13.97 38.20 -15.71
N ILE A 107 14.30 38.69 -14.51
CA ILE A 107 14.58 37.83 -13.35
C ILE A 107 13.37 37.66 -12.43
N ARG A 108 12.26 38.35 -12.69
CA ARG A 108 11.08 38.36 -11.82
C ARG A 108 10.51 36.96 -11.54
N SER A 109 10.48 36.10 -12.56
CA SER A 109 9.98 34.72 -12.47
C SER A 109 10.89 33.81 -11.64
N SER A 110 12.16 34.19 -11.49
CA SER A 110 13.14 33.48 -10.66
C SER A 110 12.99 33.81 -9.17
N ILE A 111 12.19 34.84 -8.83
CA ILE A 111 11.88 35.21 -7.45
C ILE A 111 10.53 34.58 -7.05
N THR A 112 10.59 33.56 -6.20
CA THR A 112 9.42 32.74 -5.86
C THR A 112 8.69 33.21 -4.61
N ARG A 113 9.40 33.89 -3.70
CA ARG A 113 8.87 34.35 -2.40
C ARG A 113 9.53 35.68 -2.03
N HIS A 114 8.76 36.60 -1.45
CA HIS A 114 9.31 37.76 -0.75
C HIS A 114 8.44 38.11 0.46
N ASN A 115 9.05 38.64 1.52
CA ASN A 115 8.39 39.08 2.75
C ASN A 115 9.04 40.35 3.24
N VAL A 116 8.28 41.18 3.96
CA VAL A 116 8.78 42.42 4.55
C VAL A 116 8.54 42.45 6.04
N LYS A 117 9.41 43.14 6.78
CA LYS A 117 9.22 43.33 8.23
C LYS A 117 9.79 44.66 8.68
N THR A 118 9.25 45.20 9.77
CA THR A 118 9.70 46.43 10.40
C THR A 118 9.93 46.21 11.89
N ILE A 119 10.84 46.99 12.48
CA ILE A 119 11.06 47.04 13.92
C ILE A 119 11.45 48.44 14.36
N ALA A 120 10.71 48.97 15.33
CA ALA A 120 10.94 50.27 15.93
C ALA A 120 12.01 50.19 17.02
N ARG A 121 12.92 51.19 17.06
CA ARG A 121 14.00 51.38 18.04
C ARG A 121 14.11 52.82 18.53
N GLY A 122 13.08 53.64 18.27
CA GLY A 122 13.02 55.02 18.73
C GLY A 122 12.76 55.14 20.22
N ILE A 123 12.04 56.19 20.63
CA ILE A 123 11.74 56.45 22.04
C ILE A 123 11.17 55.18 22.70
N LEU A 124 11.77 54.77 23.84
CA LEU A 124 11.43 53.56 24.59
C LEU A 124 11.45 52.24 23.79
N ASN A 125 12.15 52.19 22.66
CA ASN A 125 12.11 51.07 21.69
C ASN A 125 10.72 50.80 21.09
N THR A 126 9.82 51.79 21.09
CA THR A 126 8.43 51.64 20.60
C THR A 126 8.08 52.56 19.43
N LEU A 127 8.71 53.74 19.31
CA LEU A 127 8.44 54.67 18.20
C LEU A 127 9.31 54.38 16.96
N GLY A 128 8.71 54.50 15.77
CA GLY A 128 9.35 54.16 14.49
C GLY A 128 10.33 55.18 13.93
N ASN A 129 10.69 56.25 14.66
CA ASN A 129 11.62 57.28 14.18
C ASN A 129 13.08 56.81 14.10
N LYS A 130 13.39 55.65 14.68
CA LYS A 130 14.64 54.88 14.58
C LYS A 130 14.29 53.40 14.52
N GLY A 131 15.21 52.58 13.99
CA GLY A 131 15.03 51.13 13.89
C GLY A 131 15.41 50.58 12.53
N GLY A 132 14.65 49.60 12.06
CA GLY A 132 14.95 48.92 10.81
C GLY A 132 13.73 48.43 10.06
N VAL A 133 13.85 48.36 8.74
CA VAL A 133 12.93 47.69 7.84
C VAL A 133 13.70 46.71 6.98
N ALA A 134 13.12 45.56 6.66
CA ALA A 134 13.82 44.53 5.90
C ALA A 134 12.93 43.85 4.88
N VAL A 135 13.56 43.39 3.81
CA VAL A 135 12.96 42.57 2.75
C VAL A 135 13.73 41.25 2.67
N SER A 136 13.02 40.14 2.90
CA SER A 136 13.47 38.79 2.61
C SER A 136 12.96 38.39 1.23
N LEU A 137 13.80 37.78 0.39
CA LEU A 137 13.34 37.17 -0.85
C LEU A 137 14.10 35.88 -1.17
N GLN A 138 13.43 34.98 -1.90
CA GLN A 138 14.04 33.78 -2.45
C GLN A 138 14.27 33.99 -3.94
N LEU A 139 15.53 34.02 -4.36
CA LEU A 139 15.94 34.06 -5.77
C LEU A 139 16.56 32.70 -6.11
N ASN A 140 15.92 31.97 -7.02
CA ASN A 140 16.25 30.57 -7.31
C ASN A 140 16.29 29.73 -6.02
N GLU A 141 17.43 29.11 -5.71
CA GLU A 141 17.61 28.23 -4.55
C GLU A 141 18.31 28.94 -3.38
N ALA A 142 18.50 30.26 -3.44
CA ALA A 142 19.12 31.04 -2.37
C ALA A 142 18.17 32.09 -1.78
N ASN A 143 18.35 32.38 -0.50
CA ASN A 143 17.60 33.38 0.24
C ASN A 143 18.44 34.64 0.46
N LEU A 144 17.89 35.79 0.08
CA LEU A 144 18.51 37.10 0.20
C LEU A 144 17.74 37.93 1.23
N CYS A 145 18.46 38.75 2.00
CA CYS A 145 17.87 39.71 2.94
C CYS A 145 18.48 41.10 2.74
N PHE A 146 17.63 42.10 2.54
CA PHE A 146 18.01 43.51 2.51
C PHE A 146 17.47 44.19 3.75
N VAL A 147 18.31 44.91 4.47
CA VAL A 147 17.95 45.62 5.69
C VAL A 147 18.27 47.10 5.51
N ASN A 148 17.29 47.98 5.69
CA ASN A 148 17.49 49.41 5.87
C ASN A 148 17.39 49.73 7.37
N SER A 149 18.32 50.51 7.92
CA SER A 149 18.20 51.02 9.29
C SER A 149 18.53 52.50 9.41
N HIS A 150 17.90 53.15 10.40
CA HIS A 150 18.27 54.46 10.90
C HIS A 150 18.53 54.33 12.40
N LEU A 151 19.80 54.32 12.80
CA LEU A 151 20.24 54.07 14.18
C LEU A 151 20.36 55.36 15.01
N ALA A 152 20.48 55.24 16.33
CA ALA A 152 20.61 56.35 17.27
C ALA A 152 21.63 57.42 16.83
N ALA A 153 21.16 58.68 16.76
CA ALA A 153 21.95 59.84 16.35
C ALA A 153 22.85 60.35 17.50
N HIS A 154 23.67 61.37 17.22
CA HIS A 154 24.61 62.03 18.14
C HIS A 154 25.92 61.28 18.43
N MET A 155 26.97 62.07 18.68
CA MET A 155 28.35 61.63 18.80
C MET A 155 28.56 60.57 19.90
N GLY A 156 28.06 60.83 21.11
CA GLY A 156 28.30 60.00 22.30
C GLY A 156 27.43 58.75 22.44
N PHE A 157 26.53 58.46 21.50
CA PHE A 157 25.57 57.34 21.62
C PHE A 157 26.01 56.09 20.84
N VAL A 158 27.28 55.72 20.92
CA VAL A 158 27.84 54.52 20.25
C VAL A 158 27.18 53.25 20.78
N GLU A 159 27.07 53.11 22.11
CA GLU A 159 26.45 51.95 22.73
C GLU A 159 24.97 51.81 22.33
N ALA A 160 24.22 52.91 22.27
CA ALA A 160 22.83 52.90 21.81
C ALA A 160 22.71 52.44 20.35
N ARG A 161 23.65 52.82 19.46
CA ARG A 161 23.69 52.30 18.07
C ARG A 161 23.95 50.80 18.03
N ASN A 162 24.87 50.31 18.86
CA ASN A 162 25.13 48.87 18.99
C ASN A 162 23.88 48.14 19.50
N GLU A 163 23.19 48.69 20.51
CA GLU A 163 21.93 48.16 21.03
C GLU A 163 20.80 48.16 20.00
N ASP A 164 20.69 49.20 19.17
CA ASP A 164 19.75 49.26 18.06
C ASP A 164 20.01 48.14 17.06
N TYR A 165 21.27 47.94 16.65
CA TYR A 165 21.68 46.82 15.79
C TYR A 165 21.25 45.48 16.40
N HIS A 166 21.60 45.23 17.67
CA HIS A 166 21.26 43.97 18.35
C HIS A 166 19.75 43.78 18.47
N GLY A 167 19.01 44.87 18.73
CA GLY A 167 17.56 44.86 18.80
C GLY A 167 16.92 44.50 17.46
N ILE A 168 17.44 45.03 16.35
CA ILE A 168 16.98 44.70 15.00
C ILE A 168 17.27 43.23 14.68
N VAL A 169 18.50 42.76 14.92
CA VAL A 169 18.89 41.37 14.63
C VAL A 169 18.07 40.36 15.43
N LYS A 170 17.82 40.62 16.72
CA LYS A 170 17.07 39.71 17.60
C LYS A 170 15.56 39.78 17.39
N GLY A 171 15.03 40.97 17.09
CA GLY A 171 13.58 41.20 17.06
C GLY A 171 12.93 41.06 15.69
N LEU A 172 13.70 41.20 14.60
CA LEU A 172 13.14 41.13 13.25
C LEU A 172 13.00 39.68 12.80
N VAL A 173 11.76 39.20 12.82
CA VAL A 173 11.34 37.87 12.38
C VAL A 173 10.31 38.02 11.26
N PHE A 174 10.59 37.44 10.10
CA PHE A 174 9.69 37.47 8.94
C PHE A 174 8.48 36.55 9.18
N ASP A 175 7.32 36.96 8.65
CA ASP A 175 6.06 36.20 8.79
C ASP A 175 5.93 35.13 7.70
N ASP A 176 6.91 34.24 7.59
CA ASP A 176 6.82 33.03 6.76
C ASP A 176 6.65 31.76 7.61
N GLU A 177 6.32 30.65 6.96
CA GLU A 177 6.10 29.34 7.61
C GLU A 177 7.29 28.89 8.48
N LEU A 178 8.50 29.37 8.16
CA LEU A 178 9.74 29.01 8.84
C LEU A 178 10.13 30.01 9.93
N ARG A 179 9.38 31.12 10.08
CA ARG A 179 9.68 32.25 10.98
C ARG A 179 11.15 32.68 10.88
N ARG A 180 11.64 32.86 9.66
CA ARG A 180 13.05 33.20 9.41
C ARG A 180 13.43 34.53 10.07
N THR A 181 14.65 34.58 10.59
CA THR A 181 15.34 35.77 11.06
C THR A 181 16.27 36.31 9.97
N ILE A 182 16.89 37.47 10.21
CA ILE A 182 17.90 38.02 9.28
C ILE A 182 19.03 37.02 9.02
N ASN A 183 19.50 36.31 10.06
CA ASN A 183 20.67 35.41 9.97
C ASN A 183 20.39 34.08 9.26
N ASP A 184 19.14 33.76 8.94
CA ASP A 184 18.77 32.51 8.22
C ASP A 184 18.93 32.62 6.69
N HIS A 185 19.44 33.75 6.19
CA HIS A 185 19.60 34.03 4.77
C HIS A 185 21.04 33.75 4.29
N ASP A 186 21.17 33.31 3.03
CA ASP A 186 22.45 32.99 2.40
C ASP A 186 23.28 34.25 2.11
N HIS A 187 22.60 35.34 1.73
CA HIS A 187 23.21 36.64 1.43
C HIS A 187 22.41 37.76 2.10
N ILE A 188 23.08 38.59 2.89
CA ILE A 188 22.46 39.68 3.66
C ILE A 188 23.17 40.98 3.28
N PHE A 189 22.39 42.02 3.01
CA PHE A 189 22.86 43.38 2.73
C PHE A 189 22.25 44.33 3.75
N TRP A 190 23.08 44.98 4.54
CA TRP A 190 22.67 45.96 5.52
C TRP A 190 23.04 47.37 5.06
N ILE A 191 22.05 48.22 4.96
CA ILE A 191 22.07 49.48 4.24
C ILE A 191 21.50 50.56 5.17
N GLY A 192 22.04 51.77 5.18
CA GLY A 192 21.33 52.88 5.82
C GLY A 192 22.19 53.96 6.45
N ASP A 193 21.52 54.88 7.13
CA ASP A 193 22.13 55.84 8.05
C ASP A 193 22.37 55.16 9.40
N LEU A 194 23.56 54.58 9.54
CA LEU A 194 23.99 53.89 10.75
C LEU A 194 24.46 54.88 11.83
N ASN A 195 24.56 56.17 11.52
CA ASN A 195 24.86 57.27 12.44
C ASN A 195 26.17 57.16 13.26
N TYR A 196 27.06 56.21 12.96
CA TYR A 196 28.40 56.16 13.54
C TYR A 196 29.23 57.35 13.06
N ARG A 197 30.07 57.87 13.95
CA ARG A 197 30.81 59.13 13.76
C ARG A 197 32.31 58.90 13.73
N ILE A 198 33.06 59.95 13.43
CA ILE A 198 34.51 59.98 13.54
C ILE A 198 34.86 60.56 14.90
N GLU A 199 35.57 59.80 15.74
CA GLU A 199 35.96 60.20 17.09
C GLU A 199 37.37 60.76 17.12
N GLU A 200 37.49 62.08 17.29
CA GLU A 200 38.78 62.74 17.47
C GLU A 200 39.35 62.44 18.87
N PRO A 201 40.55 61.83 18.97
CA PRO A 201 41.20 61.64 20.25
C PRO A 201 41.55 62.97 20.92
N PRO A 202 41.58 63.03 22.27
CA PRO A 202 42.01 64.24 22.98
C PRO A 202 43.37 64.74 22.49
N GLY A 203 43.44 66.02 22.10
CA GLY A 203 44.66 66.67 21.63
C GLY A 203 45.03 66.43 20.15
N LEU A 204 44.23 65.66 19.40
CA LEU A 204 44.39 65.47 17.96
C LEU A 204 43.27 66.20 17.19
N GLN A 205 43.64 67.09 16.27
CA GLN A 205 42.68 67.73 15.36
C GLN A 205 42.76 67.05 13.98
N LEU A 206 41.70 66.33 13.60
CA LEU A 206 41.67 65.68 12.28
C LEU A 206 41.29 66.72 11.22
N PRO A 207 41.78 66.61 9.97
CA PRO A 207 41.44 67.54 8.90
C PRO A 207 40.03 67.28 8.32
N VAL A 208 39.03 67.05 9.18
CA VAL A 208 37.70 66.58 8.78
C VAL A 208 36.99 67.61 7.89
N ALA A 209 37.10 68.90 8.21
CA ALA A 209 36.49 70.00 7.47
C ALA A 209 37.14 70.29 6.09
N ARG A 210 38.37 69.77 5.85
CA ARG A 210 39.09 69.87 4.56
C ARG A 210 39.28 68.49 3.91
N SER A 211 38.46 67.52 4.32
CA SER A 211 38.63 66.14 3.90
C SER A 211 38.38 66.01 2.39
N THR A 212 39.29 65.28 1.74
CA THR A 212 39.14 64.83 0.35
C THR A 212 38.94 63.31 0.32
N ALA A 213 38.67 62.73 -0.84
CA ALA A 213 38.65 61.28 -1.01
C ALA A 213 39.93 60.59 -0.47
N HIS A 214 41.10 61.22 -0.66
CA HIS A 214 42.39 60.71 -0.17
C HIS A 214 42.55 60.79 1.35
N SER A 215 41.72 61.57 2.04
CA SER A 215 41.73 61.69 3.51
C SER A 215 40.96 60.54 4.19
N ALA A 216 40.19 59.74 3.44
CA ALA A 216 39.34 58.68 3.98
C ALA A 216 40.13 57.66 4.81
N GLU A 217 41.30 57.21 4.34
CA GLU A 217 42.11 56.20 5.03
C GLU A 217 42.50 56.62 6.46
N ILE A 218 42.85 57.90 6.65
CA ILE A 218 43.23 58.44 7.97
C ILE A 218 41.99 58.54 8.87
N LEU A 219 40.90 59.11 8.35
CA LEU A 219 39.67 59.33 9.10
C LEU A 219 39.03 58.01 9.56
N LEU A 220 39.09 56.97 8.73
CA LEU A 220 38.51 55.66 9.03
C LEU A 220 39.22 54.90 10.16
N LYS A 221 40.43 55.32 10.57
CA LYS A 221 41.08 54.78 11.78
C LYS A 221 40.29 55.16 13.05
N TYR A 222 39.61 56.29 12.99
CA TYR A 222 38.84 56.91 14.06
C TYR A 222 37.32 56.77 13.88
N ASP A 223 36.88 56.04 12.85
CA ASP A 223 35.48 55.73 12.59
C ASP A 223 34.94 54.75 13.63
N GLN A 224 33.89 55.16 14.35
CA GLN A 224 33.29 54.37 15.42
C GLN A 224 32.77 53.01 14.91
N LEU A 225 32.14 52.95 13.73
CA LEU A 225 31.62 51.66 13.20
C LEU A 225 32.75 50.66 13.02
N ARG A 226 33.83 51.06 12.33
CA ARG A 226 35.01 50.18 12.13
C ARG A 226 35.67 49.77 13.44
N GLN A 227 35.67 50.62 14.46
CA GLN A 227 36.20 50.27 15.78
C GLN A 227 35.30 49.25 16.48
N GLU A 228 34.00 49.47 16.50
CA GLU A 228 33.03 48.60 17.17
C GLU A 228 32.91 47.24 16.47
N MET A 229 32.97 47.19 15.14
CA MET A 229 33.07 45.94 14.38
C MET A 229 34.35 45.16 14.70
N ARG A 230 35.51 45.84 14.79
CA ARG A 230 36.79 45.20 15.16
C ARG A 230 36.78 44.63 16.59
N LYS A 231 36.06 45.28 17.51
CA LYS A 231 35.86 44.80 18.88
C LYS A 231 34.83 43.66 18.96
N GLY A 232 34.07 43.40 17.89
CA GLY A 232 32.98 42.42 17.88
C GLY A 232 31.69 42.91 18.55
N ASN A 233 31.52 44.22 18.76
CA ASN A 233 30.37 44.78 19.47
C ASN A 233 29.12 44.91 18.59
N CYS A 234 29.28 44.98 17.26
CA CYS A 234 28.19 45.08 16.29
C CYS A 234 28.59 44.47 14.95
N PHE A 235 27.59 44.16 14.10
CA PHE A 235 27.77 43.65 12.73
C PHE A 235 28.73 42.46 12.61
N GLU A 236 28.65 41.50 13.54
CA GLU A 236 29.50 40.31 13.53
C GLU A 236 29.33 39.47 12.25
N GLY A 237 30.45 39.21 11.57
CA GLY A 237 30.51 38.47 10.31
C GLY A 237 30.11 39.28 9.07
N TYR A 238 29.79 40.57 9.20
CA TYR A 238 29.60 41.46 8.06
C TYR A 238 30.93 42.01 7.56
N THR A 239 30.96 42.31 6.26
CA THR A 239 32.07 42.93 5.56
C THR A 239 31.62 44.30 5.04
N GLU A 240 32.55 45.25 5.03
CA GLU A 240 32.38 46.56 4.40
C GLU A 240 33.51 46.80 3.41
N GLY A 241 33.18 47.43 2.29
CA GLY A 241 34.14 47.78 1.25
C GLY A 241 35.13 48.85 1.66
N PRO A 242 36.25 49.00 0.94
CA PRO A 242 37.10 50.17 1.08
C PRO A 242 36.31 51.44 0.73
N ILE A 243 36.30 52.40 1.66
CA ILE A 243 35.66 53.72 1.46
C ILE A 243 36.71 54.67 0.89
N ASN A 244 36.51 55.05 -0.37
CA ASN A 244 37.40 55.96 -1.12
C ASN A 244 36.70 57.28 -1.46
N PHE A 245 35.64 57.62 -0.74
CA PHE A 245 34.87 58.86 -0.88
C PHE A 245 34.93 59.66 0.44
N ARG A 246 34.58 60.94 0.40
CA ARG A 246 34.64 61.83 1.58
C ARG A 246 33.43 61.61 2.52
N PRO A 247 33.48 62.03 3.80
CA PRO A 247 32.36 61.91 4.73
C PRO A 247 31.05 62.45 4.15
N THR A 248 29.96 61.71 4.33
CA THR A 248 28.66 61.96 3.68
C THR A 248 27.72 62.83 4.51
N TYR A 249 28.08 63.11 5.76
CA TYR A 249 27.37 63.98 6.69
C TYR A 249 28.37 64.95 7.32
N LYS A 250 28.04 66.18 7.77
CA LYS A 250 26.80 66.94 7.57
C LYS A 250 27.09 68.12 6.65
N TYR A 251 26.27 68.32 5.63
CA TYR A 251 26.41 69.41 4.66
C TYR A 251 25.40 70.53 4.90
N ASP A 252 25.73 71.74 4.46
CA ASP A 252 24.73 72.79 4.28
C ASP A 252 23.88 72.46 3.03
N PRO A 253 22.55 72.29 3.16
CA PRO A 253 21.69 71.94 2.02
C PRO A 253 21.85 72.91 0.84
N GLY A 254 21.96 72.36 -0.36
CA GLY A 254 22.20 73.09 -1.61
C GLY A 254 23.68 73.26 -1.95
N THR A 255 24.61 72.84 -1.08
CA THR A 255 26.05 73.06 -1.26
C THR A 255 26.88 71.78 -1.11
N ASP A 256 28.19 71.92 -1.32
CA ASP A 256 29.20 70.91 -0.99
C ASP A 256 30.06 71.31 0.22
N ASN A 257 29.60 72.31 0.99
CA ASN A 257 30.24 72.78 2.22
C ASN A 257 29.71 72.00 3.42
N TYR A 258 30.61 71.64 4.33
CA TYR A 258 30.23 71.05 5.61
C TYR A 258 29.56 72.08 6.54
N ASP A 259 28.74 71.59 7.46
CA ASP A 259 27.86 72.33 8.38
C ASP A 259 28.48 73.63 8.93
N SER A 260 27.99 74.77 8.45
CA SER A 260 28.38 76.09 8.93
C SER A 260 27.44 76.64 10.02
N SER A 261 26.49 75.83 10.51
CA SER A 261 25.55 76.26 11.55
C SER A 261 26.23 76.44 12.91
N GLU A 262 25.56 77.09 13.87
CA GLU A 262 26.05 77.26 15.24
C GLU A 262 26.40 75.94 15.95
N LYS A 263 25.82 74.82 15.48
CA LYS A 263 26.06 73.48 16.06
C LYS A 263 27.34 72.82 15.53
N GLN A 264 27.91 73.34 14.43
CA GLN A 264 29.16 72.90 13.79
C GLN A 264 29.41 71.39 13.89
N ARG A 265 28.47 70.59 13.36
CA ARG A 265 28.58 69.13 13.47
C ARG A 265 29.79 68.63 12.68
N ALA A 266 30.67 67.89 13.36
CA ALA A 266 31.81 67.25 12.71
C ALA A 266 31.35 66.29 11.60
N PRO A 267 32.01 66.30 10.42
CA PRO A 267 31.66 65.37 9.37
C PRO A 267 31.86 63.90 9.75
N ALA A 268 31.05 63.01 9.16
CA ALA A 268 31.04 61.58 9.48
C ALA A 268 30.61 60.70 8.30
N TYR A 269 31.00 59.42 8.35
CA TYR A 269 30.49 58.36 7.47
C TYR A 269 29.27 57.70 8.11
N CYS A 270 28.16 58.44 8.13
CA CYS A 270 26.89 57.95 8.68
C CYS A 270 26.25 56.90 7.76
N ASP A 271 26.33 57.11 6.45
CA ASP A 271 25.64 56.33 5.42
C ASP A 271 26.50 55.15 4.95
N ARG A 272 26.09 53.91 5.26
CA ARG A 272 26.95 52.72 5.12
C ARG A 272 26.23 51.56 4.45
N ILE A 273 27.01 50.70 3.80
CA ILE A 273 26.54 49.48 3.14
C ILE A 273 27.47 48.33 3.49
N LEU A 274 26.94 47.36 4.21
CA LEU A 274 27.63 46.16 4.65
C LEU A 274 26.96 44.92 4.06
N TRP A 275 27.70 43.81 3.96
CA TRP A 275 27.13 42.54 3.51
C TRP A 275 27.67 41.35 4.30
N LYS A 276 26.92 40.26 4.33
CA LYS A 276 27.30 38.98 4.93
C LYS A 276 26.84 37.85 4.01
N GLY A 277 27.69 36.85 3.80
CA GLY A 277 27.39 35.72 2.92
C GLY A 277 28.63 35.23 2.19
N SER A 278 28.45 34.28 1.27
CA SER A 278 29.52 33.73 0.44
C SER A 278 29.36 34.15 -1.02
N ARG A 279 30.42 34.05 -1.84
CA ARG A 279 30.38 34.31 -3.30
C ARG A 279 29.80 35.69 -3.68
N ILE A 280 30.10 36.70 -2.85
CA ILE A 280 29.77 38.10 -3.10
C ILE A 280 31.07 38.83 -3.46
N THR A 281 31.10 39.47 -4.62
CA THR A 281 32.20 40.34 -5.05
C THR A 281 31.68 41.77 -5.15
N GLN A 282 32.22 42.69 -4.36
CA GLN A 282 31.91 44.10 -4.50
C GLN A 282 32.61 44.68 -5.74
N LEU A 283 31.84 45.30 -6.63
CA LEU A 283 32.31 45.92 -7.87
C LEU A 283 32.53 47.43 -7.71
N ALA A 284 31.69 48.09 -6.92
CA ALA A 284 31.79 49.52 -6.65
C ALA A 284 31.28 49.86 -5.24
N TYR A 285 31.82 50.93 -4.65
CA TYR A 285 31.31 51.54 -3.42
C TYR A 285 31.65 53.03 -3.40
N ASN A 286 30.64 53.90 -3.57
CA ASN A 286 30.87 55.34 -3.74
C ASN A 286 29.71 56.21 -3.23
N SER A 287 29.98 57.50 -3.05
CA SER A 287 28.99 58.54 -2.77
C SER A 287 28.80 59.46 -3.99
N VAL A 288 27.62 60.05 -4.14
CA VAL A 288 27.33 60.97 -5.26
C VAL A 288 27.24 62.41 -4.76
N MET A 289 28.28 63.19 -5.04
CA MET A 289 28.40 64.57 -4.57
C MET A 289 27.45 65.55 -5.27
N ASP A 290 27.07 65.25 -6.51
CA ASP A 290 26.24 66.14 -7.32
C ASP A 290 24.78 66.27 -6.86
N ILE A 291 24.37 65.39 -5.94
CA ILE A 291 23.09 65.49 -5.23
C ILE A 291 23.31 66.33 -3.97
N ARG A 292 22.64 67.48 -3.88
CA ARG A 292 22.90 68.53 -2.87
C ARG A 292 21.69 68.90 -2.02
N GLN A 293 20.53 68.27 -2.25
CA GLN A 293 19.26 68.66 -1.66
C GLN A 293 19.23 68.43 -0.14
N SER A 294 19.79 67.32 0.32
CA SER A 294 19.89 66.94 1.73
C SER A 294 21.19 67.45 2.37
N ASP A 295 21.26 67.40 3.69
CA ASP A 295 22.50 67.53 4.46
C ASP A 295 23.34 66.24 4.48
N HIS A 296 22.84 65.18 3.85
CA HIS A 296 23.58 63.96 3.53
C HIS A 296 23.89 63.85 2.03
N LYS A 297 24.87 63.00 1.69
CA LYS A 297 25.16 62.60 0.30
C LYS A 297 24.77 61.14 0.09
N PRO A 298 24.06 60.81 -1.00
CA PRO A 298 23.66 59.44 -1.28
C PRO A 298 24.86 58.54 -1.53
N VAL A 299 24.76 57.28 -1.11
CA VAL A 299 25.80 56.26 -1.21
C VAL A 299 25.25 55.05 -1.96
N TYR A 300 26.09 54.36 -2.73
CA TYR A 300 25.73 53.10 -3.36
C TYR A 300 26.89 52.11 -3.36
N ALA A 301 26.55 50.83 -3.42
CA ALA A 301 27.48 49.74 -3.68
C ALA A 301 26.89 48.75 -4.68
N VAL A 302 27.73 48.25 -5.58
CA VAL A 302 27.36 47.28 -6.61
C VAL A 302 28.05 45.96 -6.30
N PHE A 303 27.32 44.86 -6.36
CA PHE A 303 27.81 43.52 -6.05
C PHE A 303 27.52 42.56 -7.18
N ARG A 304 28.46 41.67 -7.49
CA ARG A 304 28.21 40.43 -8.22
C ARG A 304 28.03 39.30 -7.21
N VAL A 305 26.92 38.58 -7.29
CA VAL A 305 26.57 37.51 -6.35
C VAL A 305 26.27 36.24 -7.12
N SER A 306 27.02 35.16 -6.84
CA SER A 306 26.77 33.86 -7.46
C SER A 306 25.72 33.08 -6.67
N ILE A 307 24.52 32.94 -7.24
CA ILE A 307 23.34 32.35 -6.60
C ILE A 307 23.12 30.92 -7.08
N LYS A 308 22.81 30.02 -6.13
CA LYS A 308 22.44 28.63 -6.42
C LYS A 308 21.18 28.58 -7.28
N THR A 309 21.28 27.86 -8.39
CA THR A 309 20.23 27.74 -9.41
C THR A 309 20.11 26.29 -9.82
N ARG A 310 18.89 25.74 -9.76
CA ARG A 310 18.61 24.37 -10.17
C ARG A 310 18.60 24.25 -11.68
N ASP A 311 19.33 23.26 -12.20
CA ASP A 311 19.21 22.81 -13.58
C ASP A 311 18.10 21.75 -13.65
N ASP A 312 16.95 22.12 -14.21
CA ASP A 312 15.77 21.25 -14.23
C ASP A 312 15.99 19.95 -15.02
N HIS A 313 16.83 19.97 -16.05
CA HIS A 313 17.14 18.77 -16.84
C HIS A 313 17.98 17.79 -16.04
N LEU A 314 19.04 18.27 -15.38
CA LEU A 314 19.88 17.44 -14.52
C LEU A 314 19.11 16.97 -13.28
N TYR A 315 18.27 17.82 -12.68
CA TYR A 315 17.42 17.46 -11.55
C TYR A 315 16.51 16.28 -11.90
N LYS A 316 15.83 16.34 -13.06
CA LYS A 316 14.94 15.27 -13.52
C LYS A 316 15.71 13.94 -13.67
N LYS A 317 16.89 13.98 -14.30
CA LYS A 317 17.75 12.80 -14.47
C LYS A 317 18.14 12.18 -13.13
N VAL A 318 18.66 12.98 -12.19
CA VAL A 318 19.06 12.49 -10.86
C VAL A 318 17.86 11.99 -10.07
N HIS A 319 16.69 12.64 -10.20
CA HIS A 319 15.46 12.23 -9.56
C HIS A 319 15.01 10.84 -10.04
N GLU A 320 14.98 10.61 -11.35
CA GLU A 320 14.66 9.30 -11.93
C GLU A 320 15.62 8.19 -11.47
N GLU A 321 16.92 8.48 -11.38
CA GLU A 321 17.91 7.53 -10.85
C GLU A 321 17.68 7.19 -9.37
N VAL A 322 17.34 8.19 -8.55
CA VAL A 322 17.04 7.98 -7.12
C VAL A 322 15.78 7.16 -6.94
N LEU A 323 14.72 7.41 -7.73
CA LEU A 323 13.50 6.60 -7.70
C LEU A 323 13.80 5.13 -8.04
N LYS A 324 14.55 4.88 -9.12
CA LYS A 324 14.95 3.50 -9.48
C LYS A 324 15.72 2.78 -8.37
N LEU A 325 16.56 3.50 -7.62
CA LEU A 325 17.28 2.92 -6.49
C LEU A 325 16.37 2.62 -5.30
N LEU A 326 15.34 3.44 -5.07
CA LEU A 326 14.33 3.18 -4.03
C LEU A 326 13.51 1.94 -4.40
N ASP A 327 12.99 1.88 -5.62
CA ASP A 327 12.22 0.74 -6.13
C ASP A 327 13.01 -0.57 -6.02
N LYS A 328 14.29 -0.54 -6.42
CA LYS A 328 15.18 -1.69 -6.30
C LYS A 328 15.34 -2.14 -4.84
N ARG A 329 15.57 -1.20 -3.93
CA ARG A 329 15.76 -1.51 -2.50
C ARG A 329 14.47 -2.04 -1.86
N GLU A 330 13.32 -1.46 -2.19
CA GLU A 330 12.02 -1.94 -1.72
C GLU A 330 11.77 -3.38 -2.18
N ASN A 331 12.05 -3.67 -3.45
CA ASN A 331 11.90 -5.01 -4.01
C ASN A 331 12.87 -6.03 -3.38
N GLU A 332 14.14 -5.65 -3.15
CA GLU A 332 15.14 -6.49 -2.46
C GLU A 332 14.80 -6.71 -0.97
N SER A 333 13.97 -5.86 -0.37
CA SER A 333 13.57 -5.94 1.04
C SER A 333 12.25 -6.68 1.29
N GLN A 334 11.58 -7.19 0.25
CA GLN A 334 10.34 -7.93 0.43
C GLN A 334 10.59 -9.26 1.16
N PRO A 335 9.83 -9.58 2.21
CA PRO A 335 9.88 -10.88 2.87
C PRO A 335 9.58 -12.01 1.88
N GLN A 336 10.52 -12.93 1.72
CA GLN A 336 10.39 -14.13 0.90
C GLN A 336 10.72 -15.38 1.72
N ILE A 337 9.93 -16.44 1.50
CA ILE A 337 10.16 -17.77 2.04
C ILE A 337 10.39 -18.71 0.86
N ILE A 338 11.39 -19.58 0.98
CA ILE A 338 11.66 -20.64 0.01
C ILE A 338 10.89 -21.88 0.43
N VAL A 339 10.11 -22.43 -0.48
CA VAL A 339 9.35 -23.67 -0.28
C VAL A 339 10.02 -24.79 -1.06
N GLU A 340 10.32 -25.91 -0.39
CA GLU A 340 11.03 -27.07 -0.96
C GLU A 340 10.34 -27.63 -2.23
N LYS A 341 9.01 -27.76 -2.18
CA LYS A 341 8.18 -28.26 -3.29
C LYS A 341 6.81 -27.59 -3.27
N THR A 342 6.29 -27.27 -4.45
CA THR A 342 4.95 -26.68 -4.65
C THR A 342 3.92 -27.70 -5.15
N ILE A 343 4.33 -28.96 -5.35
CA ILE A 343 3.44 -30.06 -5.70
C ILE A 343 3.62 -31.16 -4.65
N ILE A 344 2.52 -31.57 -4.03
CA ILE A 344 2.44 -32.67 -3.09
C ILE A 344 1.58 -33.74 -3.74
N ASP A 345 2.22 -34.77 -4.29
CA ASP A 345 1.55 -35.91 -4.88
C ASP A 345 1.44 -37.04 -3.85
N PHE A 346 0.21 -37.40 -3.49
CA PHE A 346 -0.08 -38.50 -2.57
C PHE A 346 -0.18 -39.86 -3.26
N GLY A 347 -0.05 -39.91 -4.59
CA GLY A 347 -0.25 -41.14 -5.35
C GLY A 347 -1.67 -41.66 -5.17
N ILE A 348 -1.80 -42.94 -4.82
CA ILE A 348 -3.10 -43.59 -4.63
C ILE A 348 -3.59 -43.37 -3.20
N VAL A 349 -4.76 -42.74 -3.05
CA VAL A 349 -5.47 -42.57 -1.79
C VAL A 349 -6.65 -43.52 -1.73
N ARG A 350 -6.86 -44.21 -0.60
CA ARG A 350 -7.99 -45.13 -0.39
C ARG A 350 -8.91 -44.61 0.71
N PHE A 351 -10.16 -45.07 0.70
CA PHE A 351 -11.10 -44.81 1.80
C PHE A 351 -10.52 -45.33 3.13
N ASN A 352 -10.57 -44.52 4.17
CA ASN A 352 -10.14 -44.85 5.53
C ASN A 352 -8.64 -45.15 5.70
N GLU A 353 -7.81 -44.70 4.75
CA GLU A 353 -6.34 -44.68 4.90
C GLU A 353 -5.86 -43.24 4.94
N THR A 354 -5.17 -42.87 6.03
CA THR A 354 -4.58 -41.54 6.17
C THR A 354 -3.15 -41.56 5.65
N VAL A 355 -2.90 -40.75 4.63
CA VAL A 355 -1.56 -40.55 4.05
C VAL A 355 -1.00 -39.20 4.50
N VAL A 356 0.33 -39.11 4.64
CA VAL A 356 1.02 -37.93 5.17
C VAL A 356 2.22 -37.61 4.30
N SER A 357 2.39 -36.34 3.96
CA SER A 357 3.59 -35.82 3.30
C SER A 357 4.05 -34.56 4.02
N ASP A 358 5.34 -34.51 4.30
CA ASP A 358 5.99 -33.34 4.86
C ASP A 358 6.73 -32.57 3.72
N PHE A 359 6.86 -31.25 3.87
CA PHE A 359 7.72 -30.40 3.04
C PHE A 359 8.28 -29.25 3.87
N THR A 360 9.42 -28.71 3.46
CA THR A 360 10.13 -27.70 4.23
C THR A 360 9.87 -26.30 3.67
N VAL A 361 9.71 -25.33 4.58
CA VAL A 361 9.77 -23.90 4.28
C VAL A 361 10.97 -23.29 4.99
N SER A 362 11.66 -22.36 4.35
CA SER A 362 12.88 -21.74 4.87
C SER A 362 12.90 -20.23 4.67
N ASN A 363 13.45 -19.53 5.65
CA ASN A 363 13.61 -18.08 5.60
C ASN A 363 15.03 -17.73 5.16
N ALA A 364 15.17 -17.25 3.92
CA ALA A 364 16.43 -16.75 3.37
C ALA A 364 16.57 -15.22 3.45
N CYS A 365 15.63 -14.53 4.11
CA CYS A 365 15.67 -13.08 4.27
C CYS A 365 16.53 -12.67 5.46
N PRO A 366 17.16 -11.47 5.43
CA PRO A 366 17.94 -10.93 6.55
C PRO A 366 17.07 -10.43 7.72
N MET A 367 15.80 -10.86 7.81
CA MET A 367 14.86 -10.50 8.85
C MET A 367 13.89 -11.66 9.15
N GLN A 368 13.19 -11.61 10.27
CA GLN A 368 12.14 -12.58 10.60
C GLN A 368 10.96 -12.46 9.62
N VAL A 369 10.43 -13.59 9.17
CA VAL A 369 9.28 -13.63 8.24
C VAL A 369 8.18 -14.53 8.79
N GLY A 370 6.94 -14.02 8.80
CA GLY A 370 5.75 -14.78 9.12
C GLY A 370 5.11 -15.40 7.88
N PHE A 371 4.47 -16.56 8.03
CA PHE A 371 3.55 -17.09 7.02
C PHE A 371 2.28 -17.66 7.65
N GLU A 372 1.21 -17.70 6.88
CA GLU A 372 -0.01 -18.44 7.20
C GLU A 372 -0.66 -19.02 5.95
N PHE A 373 -1.38 -20.12 6.09
CA PHE A 373 -2.22 -20.64 5.02
C PHE A 373 -3.51 -19.83 4.96
N LYS A 374 -3.75 -19.19 3.82
CA LYS A 374 -4.89 -18.31 3.61
C LYS A 374 -6.19 -19.11 3.59
N ARG A 375 -7.20 -18.59 4.29
CA ARG A 375 -8.57 -19.11 4.21
C ARG A 375 -9.16 -18.77 2.84
N LYS A 376 -9.74 -19.76 2.18
CA LYS A 376 -10.40 -19.60 0.88
C LYS A 376 -11.76 -18.92 1.03
N ASP A 377 -12.14 -18.21 -0.02
CA ASP A 377 -13.44 -17.54 -0.12
C ASP A 377 -14.60 -18.56 -0.08
N PRO A 378 -15.85 -18.08 0.14
CA PRO A 378 -17.04 -18.95 0.12
C PRO A 378 -17.13 -19.79 -1.17
N PRO A 379 -17.64 -21.03 -1.10
CA PRO A 379 -18.38 -21.62 0.04
C PRO A 379 -17.50 -22.30 1.11
N LEU A 380 -16.20 -22.55 0.85
CA LEU A 380 -15.37 -23.40 1.72
C LEU A 380 -15.09 -22.75 3.08
N ASN A 381 -14.72 -21.47 3.12
CA ASN A 381 -14.39 -20.72 4.36
C ASN A 381 -13.32 -21.39 5.26
N ALA A 382 -12.44 -22.20 4.69
CA ALA A 382 -11.37 -22.94 5.36
C ALA A 382 -10.04 -22.82 4.58
N ILE A 383 -8.93 -23.19 5.22
CA ILE A 383 -7.60 -23.19 4.59
C ILE A 383 -7.45 -24.29 3.53
N CYS A 384 -8.16 -25.40 3.73
CA CYS A 384 -8.14 -26.56 2.85
C CYS A 384 -9.47 -27.33 2.91
N GLU A 385 -9.65 -28.25 1.96
CA GLU A 385 -10.78 -29.19 1.91
C GLU A 385 -10.84 -30.10 3.14
N LYS A 386 -12.02 -30.65 3.46
CA LYS A 386 -12.27 -31.44 4.68
C LYS A 386 -11.41 -32.71 4.82
N TRP A 387 -10.99 -33.29 3.70
CA TRP A 387 -10.09 -34.45 3.69
C TRP A 387 -8.62 -34.07 3.88
N LEU A 388 -8.27 -32.78 4.03
CA LEU A 388 -6.91 -32.32 4.26
C LEU A 388 -6.74 -31.66 5.62
N ARG A 389 -5.52 -31.77 6.16
CA ARG A 389 -5.07 -31.04 7.34
C ARG A 389 -3.62 -30.61 7.18
N VAL A 390 -3.32 -29.35 7.51
CA VAL A 390 -1.99 -28.74 7.36
C VAL A 390 -1.48 -28.26 8.71
N GLU A 391 -0.28 -28.68 9.12
CA GLU A 391 0.30 -28.38 10.44
C GLU A 391 1.81 -28.08 10.35
N PRO A 392 2.31 -26.95 10.87
CA PRO A 392 1.54 -25.79 11.33
C PRO A 392 0.89 -25.06 10.14
N TRP A 393 -0.28 -24.46 10.38
CA TRP A 393 -0.95 -23.62 9.38
C TRP A 393 -0.51 -22.15 9.43
N LYS A 394 0.20 -21.74 10.49
CA LYS A 394 0.76 -20.40 10.69
C LYS A 394 1.99 -20.48 11.58
N GLU A 395 3.05 -19.76 11.23
CA GLU A 395 4.32 -19.76 11.98
C GLU A 395 5.16 -18.50 11.67
N LYS A 396 6.14 -18.21 12.54
CA LYS A 396 7.18 -17.21 12.28
C LYS A 396 8.56 -17.88 12.16
N LEU A 397 9.29 -17.55 11.10
CA LEU A 397 10.62 -18.09 10.82
C LEU A 397 11.69 -17.04 11.14
N MET A 398 12.65 -17.42 11.98
CA MET A 398 13.86 -16.63 12.21
C MET A 398 14.77 -16.65 10.98
N ILE A 399 15.76 -15.75 10.94
CA ILE A 399 16.78 -15.69 9.88
C ILE A 399 17.47 -17.06 9.76
N ASP A 400 17.64 -17.56 8.54
CA ASP A 400 18.27 -18.84 8.20
C ASP A 400 17.63 -20.08 8.86
N SER A 401 16.37 -19.96 9.32
CA SER A 401 15.64 -21.07 9.92
C SER A 401 14.74 -21.79 8.91
N THR A 402 14.52 -23.08 9.17
CA THR A 402 13.63 -23.95 8.40
C THR A 402 12.53 -24.52 9.28
N LYS A 403 11.35 -24.76 8.70
CA LYS A 403 10.24 -25.45 9.37
C LYS A 403 9.65 -26.51 8.45
N SER A 404 9.41 -27.70 9.00
CA SER A 404 8.64 -28.75 8.32
C SER A 404 7.15 -28.50 8.46
N ILE A 405 6.43 -28.54 7.33
CA ILE A 405 4.98 -28.47 7.22
C ILE A 405 4.46 -29.85 6.86
N ARG A 406 3.55 -30.37 7.69
CA ARG A 406 2.89 -31.64 7.52
C ARG A 406 1.53 -31.47 6.86
N VAL A 407 1.34 -32.13 5.73
CA VAL A 407 0.04 -32.25 5.06
C VAL A 407 -0.46 -33.68 5.24
N LYS A 408 -1.63 -33.84 5.86
CA LYS A 408 -2.31 -35.12 6.03
C LYS A 408 -3.54 -35.15 5.12
N LEU A 409 -3.75 -36.26 4.43
CA LEU A 409 -4.94 -36.50 3.60
C LEU A 409 -5.67 -37.75 4.13
N SER A 410 -6.96 -37.60 4.44
CA SER A 410 -7.81 -38.68 4.95
C SER A 410 -9.20 -38.62 4.31
N ALA A 411 -9.46 -39.57 3.39
CA ALA A 411 -10.78 -39.80 2.81
C ALA A 411 -11.55 -40.78 3.72
N ASN A 412 -12.30 -40.28 4.69
CA ASN A 412 -12.94 -41.09 5.75
C ASN A 412 -14.44 -40.78 5.85
N VAL A 413 -15.10 -41.30 6.88
CA VAL A 413 -16.55 -41.10 7.11
C VAL A 413 -16.98 -39.63 7.13
N ASP A 414 -16.11 -38.71 7.54
CA ASP A 414 -16.43 -37.28 7.67
C ASP A 414 -16.20 -36.50 6.36
N SER A 415 -15.41 -37.03 5.43
CA SER A 415 -14.91 -36.30 4.26
C SER A 415 -15.27 -36.94 2.91
N ILE A 416 -15.58 -38.24 2.87
CA ILE A 416 -15.75 -39.00 1.63
C ILE A 416 -16.87 -38.46 0.74
N THR A 417 -18.00 -38.06 1.32
CA THR A 417 -19.14 -37.51 0.57
C THR A 417 -18.74 -36.26 -0.21
N SER A 418 -18.02 -35.33 0.43
CA SER A 418 -17.55 -34.11 -0.21
C SER A 418 -16.43 -34.38 -1.23
N LEU A 419 -15.57 -35.37 -0.97
CA LEU A 419 -14.52 -35.77 -1.91
C LEU A 419 -15.12 -36.32 -3.21
N LEU A 420 -16.05 -37.26 -3.09
CA LEU A 420 -16.76 -37.84 -4.24
C LEU A 420 -17.56 -36.78 -5.00
N GLN A 421 -18.19 -35.83 -4.29
CA GLN A 421 -18.87 -34.69 -4.91
C GLN A 421 -17.90 -33.84 -5.75
N LYS A 422 -16.70 -33.57 -5.24
CA LYS A 422 -15.65 -32.84 -5.98
C LYS A 422 -15.17 -33.63 -7.19
N ILE A 423 -14.90 -34.93 -7.04
CA ILE A 423 -14.52 -35.81 -8.16
C ILE A 423 -15.59 -35.78 -9.26
N ARG A 424 -16.87 -35.93 -8.87
CA ARG A 424 -18.03 -35.94 -9.77
C ARG A 424 -18.13 -34.66 -10.61
N THR A 425 -17.90 -33.51 -9.99
CA THR A 425 -18.15 -32.18 -10.56
C THR A 425 -16.92 -31.54 -11.24
N THR A 426 -15.72 -32.06 -11.01
CA THR A 426 -14.48 -31.49 -11.59
C THR A 426 -14.33 -31.91 -13.05
N ASN A 427 -14.30 -30.96 -13.99
CA ASN A 427 -14.23 -31.24 -15.43
C ASN A 427 -12.80 -31.24 -16.03
N TRP A 428 -11.81 -30.76 -15.28
CA TRP A 428 -10.40 -30.70 -15.66
C TRP A 428 -9.57 -31.66 -14.81
N LYS A 429 -8.23 -31.52 -14.83
CA LYS A 429 -7.34 -32.29 -13.95
C LYS A 429 -7.85 -32.21 -12.51
N PHE A 430 -8.10 -33.37 -11.92
CA PHE A 430 -8.51 -33.45 -10.52
C PHE A 430 -7.28 -33.25 -9.63
N ASP A 431 -7.36 -32.26 -8.76
CA ASP A 431 -6.44 -32.07 -7.64
C ASP A 431 -7.27 -32.10 -6.36
N PHE A 432 -6.75 -32.78 -5.33
CA PHE A 432 -7.40 -32.84 -4.02
C PHE A 432 -7.63 -31.45 -3.46
N ASP A 433 -6.63 -30.55 -3.58
CA ASP A 433 -6.77 -29.13 -3.24
C ASP A 433 -5.59 -28.27 -3.73
N ILE A 434 -5.73 -26.94 -3.67
CA ILE A 434 -4.62 -25.99 -3.80
C ILE A 434 -4.50 -25.21 -2.48
N LEU A 435 -3.41 -25.43 -1.74
CA LEU A 435 -3.12 -24.68 -0.52
C LEU A 435 -2.46 -23.35 -0.88
N ILE A 436 -2.84 -22.26 -0.21
CA ILE A 436 -2.29 -20.92 -0.46
C ILE A 436 -1.47 -20.51 0.76
N LEU A 437 -0.14 -20.59 0.67
CA LEU A 437 0.77 -20.10 1.70
C LEU A 437 1.00 -18.60 1.46
N GLN A 438 0.52 -17.77 2.37
CA GLN A 438 0.68 -16.33 2.34
C GLN A 438 1.87 -15.92 3.21
N VAL A 439 2.84 -15.25 2.59
CA VAL A 439 3.96 -14.62 3.31
C VAL A 439 3.51 -13.26 3.82
N GLU A 440 3.76 -12.95 5.09
CA GLU A 440 3.39 -11.67 5.70
C GLU A 440 4.10 -10.51 4.99
N ASN A 441 3.34 -9.58 4.40
CA ASN A 441 3.83 -8.49 3.53
C ASN A 441 4.64 -8.98 2.31
N GLY A 442 4.43 -10.23 1.88
CA GLY A 442 5.11 -10.85 0.76
C GLY A 442 4.15 -11.52 -0.23
N PRO A 443 4.67 -12.36 -1.13
CA PRO A 443 3.88 -13.02 -2.16
C PRO A 443 3.02 -14.18 -1.61
N HIS A 444 2.08 -14.64 -2.43
CA HIS A 444 1.38 -15.91 -2.22
C HIS A 444 2.09 -17.04 -2.96
N ILE A 445 2.24 -18.18 -2.29
CA ILE A 445 2.80 -19.40 -2.86
C ILE A 445 1.68 -20.45 -2.93
N PHE A 446 1.41 -20.93 -4.14
CA PHE A 446 0.37 -21.93 -4.39
C PHE A 446 0.99 -23.34 -4.35
N ILE A 447 0.45 -24.19 -3.49
CA ILE A 447 0.91 -25.57 -3.30
C ILE A 447 -0.22 -26.52 -3.73
N THR A 448 -0.03 -27.19 -4.84
CA THR A 448 -1.02 -28.14 -5.39
C THR A 448 -0.90 -29.48 -4.68
N VAL A 449 -2.00 -29.96 -4.12
CA VAL A 449 -2.13 -31.28 -3.52
C VAL A 449 -2.88 -32.19 -4.50
N THR A 450 -2.20 -33.22 -4.99
CA THR A 450 -2.66 -34.05 -6.11
C THR A 450 -2.49 -35.54 -5.82
N GLY A 451 -3.02 -36.38 -6.70
CA GLY A 451 -3.04 -37.83 -6.62
C GLY A 451 -4.33 -38.41 -7.19
N GLU A 452 -4.56 -39.70 -6.97
CA GLU A 452 -5.73 -40.44 -7.44
C GLU A 452 -6.46 -41.09 -6.27
N TYR A 453 -7.77 -40.87 -6.17
CA TYR A 453 -8.62 -41.61 -5.24
C TYR A 453 -9.01 -42.96 -5.82
N LYS A 454 -8.61 -44.05 -5.15
CA LYS A 454 -9.07 -45.39 -5.48
C LYS A 454 -10.50 -45.58 -4.99
N PRO A 455 -11.47 -45.82 -5.89
CA PRO A 455 -12.87 -45.94 -5.51
C PRO A 455 -13.13 -47.05 -4.49
N SER A 456 -14.08 -46.80 -3.61
CA SER A 456 -14.62 -47.74 -2.62
C SER A 456 -16.14 -47.65 -2.61
N CYS A 457 -16.82 -48.70 -2.17
CA CYS A 457 -18.28 -48.75 -2.10
C CYS A 457 -18.85 -47.69 -1.15
N PHE A 458 -18.07 -47.30 -0.14
CA PHE A 458 -18.48 -46.30 0.85
C PHE A 458 -18.60 -44.90 0.23
N GLY A 459 -19.82 -44.36 0.24
CA GLY A 459 -20.15 -43.03 -0.28
C GLY A 459 -20.73 -43.02 -1.69
N LEU A 460 -20.68 -44.14 -2.44
CA LEU A 460 -21.31 -44.25 -3.75
C LEU A 460 -22.83 -44.43 -3.63
N SER A 461 -23.58 -43.91 -4.60
CA SER A 461 -25.04 -44.07 -4.64
C SER A 461 -25.43 -45.51 -4.97
N MET A 462 -26.66 -45.91 -4.60
CA MET A 462 -27.20 -47.23 -4.93
C MET A 462 -27.24 -47.45 -6.44
N GLU A 463 -27.62 -46.41 -7.18
CA GLU A 463 -27.65 -46.39 -8.63
C GLU A 463 -26.25 -46.63 -9.21
N THR A 464 -25.23 -45.93 -8.71
CA THR A 464 -23.84 -46.11 -9.15
C THR A 464 -23.35 -47.54 -8.90
N LEU A 465 -23.58 -48.07 -7.70
CA LEU A 465 -23.19 -49.45 -7.37
C LEU A 465 -23.90 -50.47 -8.27
N CYS A 466 -25.20 -50.29 -8.54
CA CYS A 466 -25.95 -51.16 -9.45
C CYS A 466 -25.54 -51.07 -10.92
N ARG A 467 -24.73 -50.08 -11.33
CA ARG A 467 -24.18 -49.97 -12.69
C ARG A 467 -22.83 -50.65 -12.86
N THR A 468 -22.17 -51.02 -11.74
CA THR A 468 -20.91 -51.77 -11.79
C THR A 468 -21.11 -53.16 -12.38
N ASP A 469 -20.16 -53.61 -13.19
CA ASP A 469 -20.11 -54.92 -13.84
C ASP A 469 -18.99 -55.83 -13.32
N ARG A 470 -18.09 -55.28 -12.49
CA ARG A 470 -16.94 -55.95 -11.87
C ARG A 470 -16.67 -55.35 -10.47
N PRO A 471 -15.81 -55.95 -9.64
CA PRO A 471 -15.48 -55.39 -8.33
C PRO A 471 -14.97 -53.94 -8.39
N LEU A 472 -15.31 -53.12 -7.40
CA LEU A 472 -14.94 -51.70 -7.37
C LEU A 472 -13.43 -51.46 -7.40
N CYS A 473 -12.64 -52.37 -6.83
CA CYS A 473 -11.19 -52.29 -6.88
C CYS A 473 -10.61 -52.35 -8.31
N GLU A 474 -11.38 -52.76 -9.31
CA GLU A 474 -10.98 -52.81 -10.73
C GLU A 474 -11.33 -51.54 -11.51
N TYR A 475 -12.03 -50.57 -10.88
CA TYR A 475 -12.29 -49.27 -11.49
C TYR A 475 -11.21 -48.25 -11.12
N ASP A 476 -10.93 -47.34 -12.05
CA ASP A 476 -10.19 -46.12 -11.80
C ASP A 476 -11.12 -44.95 -11.40
N GLN A 477 -10.54 -43.83 -11.00
CA GLN A 477 -11.29 -42.66 -10.57
C GLN A 477 -12.20 -42.10 -11.68
N GLN A 478 -11.75 -42.13 -12.93
CA GLN A 478 -12.49 -41.55 -14.06
C GLN A 478 -13.69 -42.42 -14.44
N GLN A 479 -13.53 -43.73 -14.49
CA GLN A 479 -14.62 -44.67 -14.76
C GLN A 479 -15.72 -44.56 -13.70
N ILE A 480 -15.36 -44.40 -12.42
CA ILE A 480 -16.36 -44.22 -11.36
C ILE A 480 -17.03 -42.85 -11.45
N LYS A 481 -16.29 -41.80 -11.79
CA LYS A 481 -16.88 -40.49 -12.08
C LYS A 481 -17.92 -40.59 -13.20
N ASP A 482 -17.64 -41.34 -14.26
CA ASP A 482 -18.57 -41.54 -15.37
C ASP A 482 -19.83 -42.28 -14.90
N LEU A 483 -19.69 -43.34 -14.10
CA LEU A 483 -20.82 -44.08 -13.51
C LEU A 483 -21.64 -43.24 -12.52
N MET A 484 -21.02 -42.29 -11.81
CA MET A 484 -21.71 -41.35 -10.91
C MET A 484 -22.54 -40.31 -11.68
N ASN A 485 -22.16 -40.00 -12.91
CA ASN A 485 -22.86 -39.05 -13.79
C ASN A 485 -23.79 -39.75 -14.80
N ASP A 486 -23.83 -41.08 -14.80
CA ASP A 486 -24.76 -41.86 -15.63
C ASP A 486 -26.20 -41.72 -15.11
N GLU A 487 -27.08 -41.16 -15.94
CA GLU A 487 -28.51 -40.97 -15.65
C GLU A 487 -29.40 -42.00 -16.36
N SER A 488 -28.81 -43.00 -17.04
CA SER A 488 -29.57 -44.03 -17.73
C SER A 488 -30.43 -44.86 -16.74
N PRO A 489 -31.63 -45.30 -17.16
CA PRO A 489 -32.48 -46.16 -16.34
C PRO A 489 -32.01 -47.62 -16.31
N GLU A 490 -30.92 -47.95 -17.03
CA GLU A 490 -30.39 -49.30 -17.14
C GLU A 490 -29.43 -49.61 -15.97
N PHE A 491 -29.66 -50.75 -15.33
CA PHE A 491 -28.84 -51.23 -14.22
C PHE A 491 -28.36 -52.65 -14.51
N ARG A 492 -27.13 -52.98 -14.09
CA ARG A 492 -26.54 -54.32 -14.27
C ARG A 492 -27.10 -55.32 -13.27
N VAL A 493 -27.39 -54.86 -12.06
CA VAL A 493 -27.97 -55.65 -10.97
C VAL A 493 -29.14 -54.91 -10.32
N THR A 494 -30.09 -55.66 -9.77
CA THR A 494 -31.29 -55.09 -9.14
C THR A 494 -31.03 -54.51 -7.75
N MET A 495 -29.97 -54.97 -7.08
CA MET A 495 -29.51 -54.50 -5.77
C MET A 495 -27.98 -54.53 -5.75
N PRO A 496 -27.30 -53.56 -5.09
CA PRO A 496 -25.85 -53.57 -4.97
C PRO A 496 -25.36 -54.85 -4.28
N ARG A 497 -24.23 -55.40 -4.77
CA ARG A 497 -23.68 -56.66 -4.27
C ARG A 497 -23.20 -56.53 -2.84
N GLU A 498 -22.66 -55.37 -2.47
CA GLU A 498 -22.14 -55.06 -1.14
C GLU A 498 -23.24 -55.16 -0.08
N PHE A 499 -24.46 -54.69 -0.41
CA PHE A 499 -25.62 -54.84 0.45
C PHE A 499 -26.03 -56.29 0.60
N PHE A 500 -26.06 -57.05 -0.50
CA PHE A 500 -26.36 -58.48 -0.46
C PHE A 500 -25.36 -59.24 0.43
N LEU A 501 -24.07 -59.00 0.23
CA LEU A 501 -22.99 -59.65 0.98
C LEU A 501 -23.06 -59.36 2.49
N LEU A 502 -23.27 -58.10 2.88
CA LEU A 502 -23.40 -57.74 4.31
C LEU A 502 -24.68 -58.29 4.93
N ILE A 503 -25.82 -58.19 4.24
CA ILE A 503 -27.10 -58.71 4.73
C ILE A 503 -27.05 -60.24 4.87
N ASP A 504 -26.49 -60.95 3.88
CA ASP A 504 -26.33 -62.40 3.89
C ASP A 504 -25.39 -62.84 5.04
N TYR A 505 -24.25 -62.16 5.22
CA TYR A 505 -23.36 -62.41 6.34
C TYR A 505 -24.08 -62.23 7.67
N LEU A 506 -24.71 -61.06 7.90
CA LEU A 506 -25.43 -60.77 9.14
C LEU A 506 -26.55 -61.79 9.40
N HIS A 507 -27.31 -62.14 8.37
CA HIS A 507 -28.37 -63.15 8.47
C HIS A 507 -27.82 -64.51 8.91
N LYS A 508 -26.66 -64.95 8.39
CA LYS A 508 -26.00 -66.21 8.77
C LYS A 508 -25.47 -66.23 10.21
N GLN A 509 -25.21 -65.07 10.82
CA GLN A 509 -24.70 -64.98 12.19
C GLN A 509 -25.76 -65.29 13.27
N GLY A 510 -27.05 -65.16 12.95
CA GLY A 510 -28.15 -65.48 13.86
C GLY A 510 -28.09 -64.71 15.20
N PRO A 511 -28.10 -65.37 16.37
CA PRO A 511 -28.08 -64.70 17.67
C PRO A 511 -26.86 -63.80 17.90
N LYS A 512 -25.74 -64.03 17.20
CA LYS A 512 -24.52 -63.21 17.36
C LYS A 512 -24.69 -61.76 16.89
N VAL A 513 -25.78 -61.46 16.17
CA VAL A 513 -26.14 -60.09 15.75
C VAL A 513 -26.86 -59.32 16.86
N GLU A 514 -27.21 -59.96 17.99
CA GLU A 514 -27.79 -59.26 19.12
C GLU A 514 -26.85 -58.14 19.60
N GLY A 515 -27.38 -56.91 19.65
CA GLY A 515 -26.60 -55.72 19.99
C GLY A 515 -25.69 -55.19 18.87
N ALA A 516 -25.79 -55.68 17.63
CA ALA A 516 -25.01 -55.15 16.50
C ALA A 516 -25.52 -53.79 15.99
N PHE A 517 -26.84 -53.54 16.09
CA PHE A 517 -27.45 -52.25 15.75
C PHE A 517 -27.78 -51.46 17.01
N THR A 518 -26.88 -50.58 17.42
CA THR A 518 -27.08 -49.63 18.53
C THR A 518 -27.03 -48.19 18.03
N LEU A 519 -27.47 -47.24 18.85
CA LEU A 519 -27.36 -45.81 18.50
C LEU A 519 -25.88 -45.40 18.33
N ASP A 520 -24.99 -45.99 19.13
CA ASP A 520 -23.54 -45.80 19.05
C ASP A 520 -22.94 -46.27 17.70
N SER A 521 -23.61 -47.19 16.99
CA SER A 521 -23.19 -47.63 15.65
C SER A 521 -23.20 -46.49 14.63
N LEU A 522 -23.93 -45.39 14.88
CA LEU A 522 -23.93 -44.19 14.05
C LEU A 522 -22.73 -43.26 14.32
N GLU A 523 -21.92 -43.55 15.35
CA GLU A 523 -20.65 -42.85 15.59
C GLU A 523 -19.49 -43.43 14.77
N PHE A 524 -19.74 -44.51 14.03
CA PHE A 524 -18.81 -45.20 13.15
C PHE A 524 -17.44 -45.47 13.80
N LYS A 525 -17.44 -45.99 15.02
CA LYS A 525 -16.22 -46.22 15.83
C LYS A 525 -15.30 -47.26 15.21
N HIS A 526 -15.84 -48.35 14.65
CA HIS A 526 -15.03 -49.39 14.02
C HIS A 526 -14.39 -48.87 12.73
N ALA A 527 -15.12 -48.07 11.96
CA ALA A 527 -14.61 -47.42 10.76
C ALA A 527 -13.38 -46.55 11.03
N ARG A 528 -13.17 -46.08 12.26
CA ARG A 528 -11.97 -45.30 12.62
C ARG A 528 -10.74 -46.16 12.94
N ASN A 529 -10.88 -47.48 12.99
CA ASN A 529 -9.81 -48.43 13.18
C ASN A 529 -9.27 -48.91 11.82
N VAL A 530 -7.96 -49.11 11.72
CA VAL A 530 -7.27 -49.60 10.53
C VAL A 530 -7.76 -51.00 10.13
N GLU A 531 -8.16 -51.83 11.09
CA GLU A 531 -8.73 -53.17 10.86
C GLU A 531 -10.02 -53.14 10.02
N PHE A 532 -10.74 -52.02 9.99
CA PHE A 532 -11.91 -51.86 9.12
C PHE A 532 -11.55 -51.85 7.63
N ASN A 533 -10.28 -51.57 7.29
CA ASN A 533 -9.83 -51.58 5.91
C ASN A 533 -9.91 -52.97 5.28
N ASP A 534 -9.82 -54.05 6.08
CA ASP A 534 -10.04 -55.41 5.58
C ASP A 534 -11.51 -55.63 5.18
N ILE A 535 -12.46 -55.05 5.91
CA ILE A 535 -13.90 -55.10 5.55
C ILE A 535 -14.16 -54.30 4.27
N ARG A 536 -13.57 -53.11 4.17
CA ARG A 536 -13.58 -52.30 2.94
C ARG A 536 -13.05 -53.09 1.76
N ASP A 537 -11.88 -53.71 1.89
CA ASP A 537 -11.25 -54.46 0.81
C ASP A 537 -12.05 -55.71 0.44
N TRP A 538 -12.63 -56.40 1.43
CA TRP A 538 -13.51 -57.54 1.21
C TRP A 538 -14.75 -57.15 0.38
N LEU A 539 -15.34 -55.98 0.64
CA LEU A 539 -16.46 -55.44 -0.13
C LEU A 539 -16.04 -54.97 -1.52
N ASP A 540 -14.98 -54.16 -1.61
CA ASP A 540 -14.52 -53.57 -2.88
C ASP A 540 -13.99 -54.61 -3.88
N THR A 541 -13.60 -55.79 -3.40
CA THR A 541 -13.15 -56.92 -4.22
C THR A 541 -14.23 -57.97 -4.48
N TRP A 542 -15.43 -57.81 -3.88
CA TRP A 542 -16.48 -58.86 -3.84
C TRP A 542 -15.91 -60.22 -3.43
N SER A 543 -15.11 -60.22 -2.36
CA SER A 543 -14.37 -61.39 -1.90
C SER A 543 -15.29 -62.57 -1.56
N ASN A 544 -14.86 -63.77 -1.96
CA ASN A 544 -15.51 -65.03 -1.56
C ASN A 544 -14.89 -65.63 -0.28
N ASN A 545 -13.89 -64.97 0.32
CA ASN A 545 -13.26 -65.42 1.56
C ASN A 545 -14.18 -65.17 2.76
N GLU A 546 -13.83 -65.75 3.91
CA GLU A 546 -14.54 -65.46 5.17
C GLU A 546 -14.54 -63.95 5.47
N PHE A 547 -15.65 -63.46 6.00
CA PHE A 547 -15.79 -62.04 6.33
C PHE A 547 -14.80 -61.66 7.45
N PRO A 548 -13.96 -60.62 7.26
CA PRO A 548 -12.82 -60.36 8.14
C PRO A 548 -13.17 -59.64 9.46
N GLY A 549 -14.45 -59.39 9.73
CA GLY A 549 -14.90 -58.57 10.86
C GLY A 549 -15.96 -59.20 11.75
N THR A 550 -16.31 -58.51 12.83
CA THR A 550 -17.39 -58.91 13.74
C THR A 550 -18.78 -58.59 13.16
N PRO A 551 -19.87 -59.20 13.68
CA PRO A 551 -21.23 -58.80 13.33
C PRO A 551 -21.51 -57.30 13.55
N GLN A 552 -20.91 -56.71 14.59
CA GLN A 552 -21.00 -55.28 14.89
C GLN A 552 -20.33 -54.43 13.80
N ALA A 553 -19.13 -54.81 13.35
CA ALA A 553 -18.43 -54.10 12.29
C ALA A 553 -19.14 -54.25 10.93
N ALA A 554 -19.75 -55.42 10.65
CA ALA A 554 -20.59 -55.62 9.47
C ALA A 554 -21.87 -54.77 9.50
N ALA A 555 -22.52 -54.68 10.66
CA ALA A 555 -23.68 -53.82 10.85
C ALA A 555 -23.32 -52.34 10.67
N GLU A 556 -22.17 -51.91 11.18
CA GLU A 556 -21.64 -50.55 10.98
C GLU A 556 -21.32 -50.27 9.50
N ALA A 557 -20.68 -51.20 8.79
CA ALA A 557 -20.45 -51.09 7.35
C ALA A 557 -21.76 -50.96 6.56
N LEU A 558 -22.79 -51.73 6.91
CA LEU A 558 -24.11 -51.62 6.29
C LEU A 558 -24.74 -50.24 6.51
N LEU A 559 -24.66 -49.71 7.74
CA LEU A 559 -25.13 -48.37 8.06
C LEU A 559 -24.34 -47.29 7.31
N MET A 560 -23.03 -47.46 7.13
CA MET A 560 -22.19 -46.54 6.36
C MET A 560 -22.55 -46.51 4.87
N LEU A 561 -22.81 -47.67 4.25
CA LEU A 561 -23.28 -47.73 2.85
C LEU A 561 -24.58 -46.95 2.67
N LEU A 562 -25.43 -46.91 3.69
CA LEU A 562 -26.66 -46.13 3.69
C LEU A 562 -26.43 -44.66 4.04
N HIS A 563 -25.51 -44.35 4.96
CA HIS A 563 -25.30 -43.03 5.54
C HIS A 563 -24.42 -42.09 4.71
N LEU A 564 -23.36 -42.61 4.10
CA LEU A 564 -22.33 -41.81 3.43
C LEU A 564 -22.69 -41.25 2.04
N PRO A 565 -23.62 -41.83 1.24
CA PRO A 565 -23.95 -41.26 -0.06
C PRO A 565 -24.44 -39.80 0.02
N GLU A 566 -24.28 -39.00 -1.04
CA GLU A 566 -24.70 -37.57 -1.02
C GLU A 566 -26.19 -37.41 -0.71
N LYS A 567 -27.01 -38.34 -1.22
CA LYS A 567 -28.45 -38.38 -1.03
C LYS A 567 -28.85 -39.60 -0.18
N PRO A 568 -29.80 -39.46 0.76
CA PRO A 568 -30.38 -40.61 1.46
C PRO A 568 -31.03 -41.60 0.49
N LEU A 569 -31.22 -42.84 0.96
CA LEU A 569 -31.85 -43.90 0.18
C LEU A 569 -33.23 -43.48 -0.36
N LEU A 570 -34.00 -42.73 0.43
CA LEU A 570 -35.38 -42.35 0.11
C LEU A 570 -35.51 -40.95 -0.52
N ASP A 571 -34.41 -40.32 -0.94
CA ASP A 571 -34.41 -39.07 -1.74
C ASP A 571 -35.02 -39.31 -3.14
N PRO A 572 -35.86 -38.40 -3.69
CA PRO A 572 -36.19 -37.05 -3.16
C PRO A 572 -37.43 -36.98 -2.26
N TYR A 573 -38.07 -38.11 -1.96
CA TYR A 573 -39.39 -38.14 -1.30
C TYR A 573 -39.33 -38.09 0.23
N VAL A 574 -38.17 -37.86 0.84
CA VAL A 574 -37.97 -37.92 2.30
C VAL A 574 -39.01 -37.08 3.07
N ASP A 575 -39.20 -35.82 2.70
CA ASP A 575 -40.10 -34.93 3.43
C ASP A 575 -41.59 -35.29 3.24
N ASP A 576 -41.95 -35.89 2.10
CA ASP A 576 -43.31 -36.33 1.82
C ASP A 576 -43.61 -37.67 2.49
N LEU A 577 -42.63 -38.58 2.51
CA LEU A 577 -42.69 -39.85 3.24
C LEU A 577 -42.93 -39.64 4.73
N LEU A 578 -42.31 -38.61 5.33
CA LEU A 578 -42.52 -38.26 6.75
C LEU A 578 -43.93 -37.74 7.06
N LYS A 579 -44.69 -37.28 6.05
CA LYS A 579 -46.08 -36.82 6.20
C LYS A 579 -47.11 -37.93 6.01
N THR A 580 -46.71 -39.05 5.42
CA THR A 580 -47.62 -40.19 5.19
C THR A 580 -48.08 -40.80 6.50
N LYS A 581 -49.34 -41.24 6.54
CA LYS A 581 -49.95 -41.85 7.73
C LYS A 581 -50.09 -43.36 7.61
N THR A 582 -50.17 -43.88 6.38
CA THR A 582 -50.36 -45.32 6.11
C THR A 582 -49.18 -45.92 5.35
N THR A 583 -49.04 -47.26 5.41
CA THR A 583 -48.04 -47.99 4.62
C THR A 583 -48.32 -47.88 3.12
N ALA A 584 -49.60 -47.87 2.72
CA ALA A 584 -50.01 -47.74 1.33
C ALA A 584 -49.57 -46.41 0.70
N GLU A 585 -49.87 -45.28 1.37
CA GLU A 585 -49.43 -43.94 0.94
C GLU A 585 -47.90 -43.85 0.81
N ALA A 586 -47.18 -44.39 1.79
CA ALA A 586 -45.72 -44.43 1.75
C ALA A 586 -45.20 -45.28 0.59
N MET A 587 -45.85 -46.41 0.30
CA MET A 587 -45.43 -47.31 -0.77
C MET A 587 -45.67 -46.72 -2.17
N GLU A 588 -46.71 -45.89 -2.34
CA GLU A 588 -46.91 -45.12 -3.59
C GLU A 588 -45.67 -44.26 -3.89
N LEU A 589 -45.17 -43.52 -2.91
CA LEU A 589 -43.96 -42.69 -3.06
C LEU A 589 -42.68 -43.54 -3.24
N VAL A 590 -42.53 -44.63 -2.47
CA VAL A 590 -41.39 -45.55 -2.61
C VAL A 590 -41.38 -46.22 -4.00
N SER A 591 -42.55 -46.46 -4.61
CA SER A 591 -42.64 -47.04 -5.95
C SER A 591 -42.03 -46.15 -7.04
N LEU A 592 -42.03 -44.83 -6.82
CA LEU A 592 -41.46 -43.82 -7.72
C LEU A 592 -39.94 -43.71 -7.62
N LEU A 593 -39.31 -44.34 -6.62
CA LEU A 593 -37.84 -44.40 -6.53
C LEU A 593 -37.25 -45.23 -7.67
N SER A 594 -35.96 -45.00 -7.94
CA SER A 594 -35.18 -45.86 -8.83
C SER A 594 -35.23 -47.32 -8.37
N SER A 595 -35.16 -48.26 -9.32
CA SER A 595 -35.21 -49.69 -9.00
C SER A 595 -34.17 -50.09 -7.94
N PRO A 596 -32.89 -49.66 -8.00
CA PRO A 596 -31.91 -49.92 -6.94
C PRO A 596 -32.34 -49.46 -5.56
N LYS A 597 -32.77 -48.20 -5.41
CA LYS A 597 -33.19 -47.63 -4.11
C LYS A 597 -34.37 -48.37 -3.52
N ARG A 598 -35.40 -48.62 -4.34
CA ARG A 598 -36.60 -49.34 -3.93
C ARG A 598 -36.25 -50.77 -3.48
N ASN A 599 -35.44 -51.48 -4.27
CA ASN A 599 -35.08 -52.87 -3.95
C ASN A 599 -34.27 -52.95 -2.66
N VAL A 600 -33.29 -52.06 -2.45
CA VAL A 600 -32.53 -51.98 -1.21
C VAL A 600 -33.46 -51.72 -0.02
N PHE A 601 -34.39 -50.76 -0.13
CA PHE A 601 -35.35 -50.46 0.94
C PHE A 601 -36.21 -51.69 1.30
N VAL A 602 -36.80 -52.35 0.31
CA VAL A 602 -37.63 -53.54 0.51
C VAL A 602 -36.86 -54.67 1.18
N HIS A 603 -35.65 -54.98 0.69
CA HIS A 603 -34.83 -56.06 1.26
C HIS A 603 -34.37 -55.73 2.69
N LEU A 604 -34.06 -54.47 2.99
CA LEU A 604 -33.75 -54.04 4.35
C LEU A 604 -34.94 -54.21 5.28
N CYS A 605 -36.15 -53.83 4.86
CA CYS A 605 -37.36 -54.04 5.67
C CYS A 605 -37.61 -55.53 5.95
N MET A 606 -37.41 -56.40 4.95
CA MET A 606 -37.52 -57.85 5.12
C MET A 606 -36.47 -58.39 6.09
N PHE A 607 -35.20 -58.02 5.91
CA PHE A 607 -34.10 -58.43 6.78
C PHE A 607 -34.30 -57.99 8.24
N LEU A 608 -34.73 -56.74 8.45
CA LEU A 608 -35.00 -56.22 9.79
C LEU A 608 -36.20 -56.92 10.44
N ARG A 609 -37.27 -57.16 9.68
CA ARG A 609 -38.46 -57.86 10.17
C ARG A 609 -38.12 -59.28 10.64
N GLU A 610 -37.39 -60.03 9.82
CA GLU A 610 -36.96 -61.40 10.16
C GLU A 610 -36.15 -61.42 11.47
N GLY A 611 -35.22 -60.49 11.64
CA GLY A 611 -34.45 -60.41 12.88
C GLY A 611 -35.26 -59.94 14.10
N ILE A 612 -36.32 -59.14 13.93
CA ILE A 612 -37.27 -58.81 15.00
C ILE A 612 -38.09 -60.05 15.38
N GLU A 613 -38.63 -60.77 14.40
CA GLU A 613 -39.42 -62.00 14.61
C GLU A 613 -38.61 -63.08 15.34
N ARG A 614 -37.32 -63.18 15.01
CA ARG A 614 -36.36 -64.07 15.69
C ARG A 614 -35.79 -63.53 17.00
N LYS A 615 -36.20 -62.32 17.42
CA LYS A 615 -35.73 -61.61 18.63
C LYS A 615 -34.23 -61.30 18.66
N TYR A 616 -33.58 -61.22 17.50
CA TYR A 616 -32.19 -60.74 17.39
C TYR A 616 -32.12 -59.22 17.51
N TYR A 617 -33.20 -58.51 17.16
CA TYR A 617 -33.28 -57.06 17.18
C TYR A 617 -34.39 -56.54 18.09
N ASN A 618 -34.13 -55.42 18.75
CA ASN A 618 -35.19 -54.61 19.34
C ASN A 618 -35.80 -53.72 18.25
N GLY A 619 -37.08 -53.96 17.91
CA GLY A 619 -37.78 -53.26 16.83
C GLY A 619 -37.80 -51.73 16.97
N MET A 620 -37.88 -51.21 18.20
CA MET A 620 -37.83 -49.76 18.47
C MET A 620 -36.45 -49.18 18.17
N HIS A 621 -35.39 -49.89 18.55
CA HIS A 621 -34.01 -49.44 18.30
C HIS A 621 -33.69 -49.42 16.81
N VAL A 622 -33.95 -50.52 16.08
CA VAL A 622 -33.65 -50.56 14.64
C VAL A 622 -34.53 -49.59 13.85
N ALA A 623 -35.80 -49.37 14.23
CA ALA A 623 -36.62 -48.34 13.61
C ALA A 623 -36.03 -46.93 13.79
N THR A 624 -35.48 -46.63 14.97
CA THR A 624 -34.86 -45.34 15.26
C THR A 624 -33.58 -45.14 14.44
N ILE A 625 -32.70 -46.15 14.42
CA ILE A 625 -31.41 -46.09 13.70
C ILE A 625 -31.64 -45.97 12.19
N PHE A 626 -32.38 -46.92 11.60
CA PHE A 626 -32.61 -46.92 10.16
C PHE A 626 -33.49 -45.75 9.72
N GLY A 627 -34.43 -45.30 10.57
CA GLY A 627 -35.23 -44.10 10.27
C GLY A 627 -34.33 -42.88 10.10
N ARG A 628 -33.38 -42.67 11.01
CA ARG A 628 -32.42 -41.55 10.92
C ARG A 628 -31.51 -41.64 9.70
N VAL A 629 -31.07 -42.83 9.33
CA VAL A 629 -30.14 -43.01 8.20
C VAL A 629 -30.85 -42.89 6.85
N LEU A 630 -32.00 -43.56 6.69
CA LEU A 630 -32.73 -43.66 5.42
C LEU A 630 -33.48 -42.37 5.06
N LEU A 631 -33.87 -41.58 6.07
CA LEU A 631 -34.62 -40.33 5.95
C LEU A 631 -33.80 -39.11 6.43
N ARG A 632 -32.46 -39.18 6.37
CA ARG A 632 -31.62 -38.02 6.76
C ARG A 632 -32.02 -36.78 5.97
N SER A 633 -32.08 -35.62 6.64
CA SER A 633 -32.39 -34.37 5.95
C SER A 633 -31.17 -33.87 5.19
N THR A 634 -31.35 -33.49 3.92
CA THR A 634 -30.34 -32.75 3.14
C THR A 634 -30.50 -31.23 3.28
N LYS A 635 -31.56 -30.76 3.95
CA LYS A 635 -31.85 -29.33 4.22
C LYS A 635 -31.78 -29.05 5.73
N LYS A 636 -31.34 -27.85 6.13
CA LYS A 636 -31.50 -27.38 7.52
C LYS A 636 -32.99 -27.21 7.79
N SER A 637 -33.55 -28.09 8.62
CA SER A 637 -34.96 -28.09 9.03
C SER A 637 -35.01 -28.25 10.54
N ASP A 638 -35.62 -27.28 11.22
CA ASP A 638 -35.89 -27.30 12.66
C ASP A 638 -37.23 -28.02 12.95
N ASP A 639 -37.40 -29.24 12.41
CA ASP A 639 -38.57 -30.04 12.75
C ASP A 639 -38.31 -30.84 14.03
N TYR A 640 -38.86 -30.31 15.13
CA TYR A 640 -38.78 -30.89 16.48
C TYR A 640 -39.27 -32.34 16.55
N TYR A 641 -40.19 -32.75 15.66
CA TYR A 641 -40.77 -34.09 15.64
C TYR A 641 -40.12 -35.03 14.62
N ARG A 642 -39.08 -34.59 13.89
CA ARG A 642 -38.50 -35.36 12.78
C ARG A 642 -38.03 -36.75 13.20
N ASP A 643 -37.30 -36.86 14.30
CA ASP A 643 -36.79 -38.14 14.78
C ASP A 643 -37.92 -39.13 15.12
N ILE A 644 -39.03 -38.62 15.67
CA ILE A 644 -40.23 -39.41 15.96
C ILE A 644 -40.87 -39.88 14.65
N ASN A 645 -41.06 -38.97 13.69
CA ASN A 645 -41.65 -39.27 12.38
C ASN A 645 -40.81 -40.28 11.58
N CYS A 646 -39.48 -40.16 11.61
CA CYS A 646 -38.56 -41.12 10.98
C CYS A 646 -38.70 -42.52 11.58
N ARG A 647 -38.80 -42.60 12.91
CA ARG A 647 -38.98 -43.86 13.63
C ARG A 647 -40.34 -44.48 13.33
N GLU A 648 -41.42 -43.70 13.40
CA GLU A 648 -42.78 -44.16 13.11
C GLU A 648 -42.95 -44.61 11.66
N PHE A 649 -42.30 -43.91 10.72
CA PHE A 649 -42.19 -44.37 9.34
C PHE A 649 -41.57 -45.77 9.28
N MET A 650 -40.40 -45.98 9.87
CA MET A 650 -39.75 -47.29 9.81
C MET A 650 -40.53 -48.39 10.54
N GLN A 651 -41.17 -48.08 11.66
CA GLN A 651 -42.01 -49.03 12.40
C GLN A 651 -43.13 -49.61 11.54
N ARG A 652 -43.79 -48.79 10.71
CA ARG A 652 -44.86 -49.27 9.82
C ARG A 652 -44.40 -50.40 8.89
N PHE A 653 -43.16 -50.35 8.40
CA PHE A 653 -42.62 -51.34 7.46
C PHE A 653 -42.02 -52.58 8.15
N ILE A 654 -41.59 -52.47 9.40
CA ILE A 654 -40.92 -53.58 10.11
C ILE A 654 -41.78 -54.24 11.20
N SER A 655 -42.94 -53.67 11.55
CA SER A 655 -43.78 -54.14 12.67
C SER A 655 -45.11 -54.80 12.29
N ASN A 656 -45.50 -54.94 11.02
CA ASN A 656 -46.72 -55.67 10.59
C ASN A 656 -46.58 -56.28 9.18
N GLY A 657 -47.16 -57.48 8.99
CA GLY A 657 -46.96 -58.37 7.82
C GLY A 657 -47.65 -57.99 6.49
N GLU A 658 -47.79 -56.72 6.13
CA GLU A 658 -48.54 -56.31 4.92
C GLU A 658 -47.73 -56.36 3.59
N MET A 659 -46.47 -56.79 3.62
CA MET A 659 -45.58 -56.76 2.44
C MET A 659 -45.59 -58.04 1.59
N SER A 660 -46.34 -59.07 1.98
CA SER A 660 -46.31 -60.41 1.38
C SER A 660 -47.04 -60.54 0.03
N THR A 661 -47.71 -59.50 -0.47
CA THR A 661 -48.54 -59.56 -1.69
C THR A 661 -47.84 -59.10 -2.97
N LEU A 662 -46.56 -58.67 -2.91
CA LEU A 662 -45.89 -57.99 -4.04
C LEU A 662 -44.77 -58.79 -4.73
N SER A 663 -44.44 -60.00 -4.26
CA SER A 663 -43.49 -60.88 -4.99
C SER A 663 -44.14 -61.62 -6.17
N SER A 664 -45.48 -61.64 -6.27
CA SER A 664 -46.22 -62.42 -7.27
C SER A 664 -46.51 -61.70 -8.59
N SER A 665 -46.21 -60.41 -8.73
CA SER A 665 -46.46 -59.66 -9.97
C SER A 665 -45.31 -59.70 -10.99
N SER A 666 -44.23 -60.42 -10.70
CA SER A 666 -43.08 -60.59 -11.61
C SER A 666 -43.08 -61.91 -12.40
N SER A 667 -44.04 -62.81 -12.18
CA SER A 667 -44.02 -64.18 -12.75
C SER A 667 -45.16 -64.51 -13.73
N SER A 668 -45.91 -63.54 -14.26
CA SER A 668 -46.98 -63.78 -15.23
C SER A 668 -46.72 -63.13 -16.59
N ALA A 669 -45.66 -63.54 -17.27
CA ALA A 669 -45.50 -63.30 -18.71
C ALA A 669 -44.46 -64.26 -19.32
N SER A 670 -44.78 -65.56 -19.41
CA SER A 670 -44.23 -66.42 -20.47
C SER A 670 -44.93 -67.78 -20.49
N SER A 671 -45.91 -67.93 -21.39
CA SER A 671 -46.26 -69.23 -21.94
C SER A 671 -46.79 -69.08 -23.37
N ALA A 672 -46.38 -70.01 -24.23
CA ALA A 672 -46.72 -70.23 -25.64
C ALA A 672 -46.00 -69.27 -26.62
N THR A 673 -45.18 -69.69 -27.59
CA THR A 673 -44.95 -70.92 -28.38
C THR A 673 -43.51 -70.79 -28.94
N GLY A 674 -42.67 -71.80 -29.26
CA GLY A 674 -42.85 -73.13 -29.81
C GLY A 674 -42.09 -73.22 -31.15
N SER A 675 -40.87 -73.77 -31.17
CA SER A 675 -40.38 -74.79 -32.14
C SER A 675 -38.87 -74.79 -32.43
N HIS A 676 -38.33 -76.01 -32.32
CA HIS A 676 -37.29 -76.69 -33.11
C HIS A 676 -35.84 -76.17 -33.28
N HIS A 677 -34.95 -76.99 -32.68
CA HIS A 677 -33.81 -77.72 -33.26
C HIS A 677 -32.39 -77.09 -33.34
N ASN A 678 -31.52 -77.79 -32.57
CA ASN A 678 -30.24 -78.41 -32.92
C ASN A 678 -28.94 -77.59 -33.10
N HIS A 679 -28.04 -77.90 -32.16
CA HIS A 679 -26.63 -78.29 -32.29
C HIS A 679 -25.55 -77.37 -32.91
N HIS A 680 -24.47 -77.29 -32.11
CA HIS A 680 -23.04 -77.27 -32.44
C HIS A 680 -22.28 -75.94 -32.65
N ARG A 681 -21.41 -75.69 -31.65
CA ARG A 681 -19.92 -75.68 -31.71
C ARG A 681 -19.20 -74.65 -32.60
N ALA A 682 -18.50 -73.75 -31.89
CA ALA A 682 -17.11 -73.26 -32.11
C ALA A 682 -16.76 -72.30 -33.27
N THR A 683 -15.68 -71.55 -32.98
CA THR A 683 -14.68 -70.87 -33.83
C THR A 683 -14.80 -69.35 -34.05
N THR A 684 -13.85 -68.63 -33.44
CA THR A 684 -13.18 -67.40 -33.93
C THR A 684 -12.28 -67.70 -35.14
N PRO A 685 -11.57 -66.71 -35.76
CA PRO A 685 -11.90 -65.33 -36.13
C PRO A 685 -11.50 -65.03 -37.62
N VAL A 686 -11.52 -63.76 -38.07
CA VAL A 686 -10.48 -63.08 -38.92
C VAL A 686 -11.04 -62.03 -39.91
N ALA A 687 -10.52 -60.81 -39.74
CA ALA A 687 -10.14 -59.72 -40.67
C ALA A 687 -11.10 -59.16 -41.75
N LYS A 688 -11.06 -57.80 -41.86
CA LYS A 688 -10.86 -57.10 -43.14
C LYS A 688 -10.12 -55.76 -42.98
N MET A 689 -9.13 -55.59 -43.86
CA MET A 689 -8.27 -54.43 -44.16
C MET A 689 -9.08 -53.19 -44.58
N LYS A 690 -8.70 -51.97 -44.14
CA LYS A 690 -7.79 -50.98 -44.78
C LYS A 690 -8.13 -50.62 -46.23
N ASN A 691 -8.45 -49.34 -46.44
CA ASN A 691 -8.11 -48.55 -47.62
C ASN A 691 -8.13 -47.05 -47.27
N SER A 692 -6.98 -46.39 -47.33
CA SER A 692 -6.90 -44.94 -47.57
C SER A 692 -5.64 -44.63 -48.38
N ALA A 693 -5.86 -43.87 -49.44
CA ALA A 693 -4.90 -43.54 -50.48
C ALA A 693 -4.40 -42.09 -50.33
N SER A 694 -3.08 -41.95 -50.24
CA SER A 694 -2.20 -41.11 -51.08
C SER A 694 -2.58 -39.66 -51.43
N ASN A 695 -1.68 -38.74 -51.05
CA ASN A 695 -0.83 -37.89 -51.93
C ASN A 695 -1.43 -36.49 -52.22
N ALA A 696 -0.70 -35.39 -52.34
CA ALA A 696 0.71 -35.06 -52.19
C ALA A 696 0.87 -33.51 -52.12
N SER A 697 2.09 -33.13 -51.73
CA SER A 697 2.82 -31.86 -51.72
C SER A 697 2.68 -30.87 -52.89
N LEU A 698 3.11 -29.62 -52.61
CA LEU A 698 3.90 -28.63 -53.41
C LEU A 698 3.26 -27.22 -53.29
N SER A 699 3.92 -26.06 -53.29
CA SER A 699 5.29 -25.56 -53.02
C SER A 699 5.32 -24.07 -53.43
N GLY A 700 6.04 -23.21 -52.71
CA GLY A 700 6.55 -21.88 -53.16
C GLY A 700 5.53 -20.73 -53.18
N GLY A 701 5.85 -19.45 -52.91
CA GLY A 701 7.10 -18.77 -52.60
C GLY A 701 6.98 -17.28 -52.99
N SER A 702 7.65 -16.41 -52.23
CA SER A 702 8.26 -15.11 -52.66
C SER A 702 7.45 -13.77 -52.61
N THR A 703 8.04 -12.83 -51.84
CA THR A 703 8.27 -11.36 -52.08
C THR A 703 7.09 -10.38 -52.17
N ALA A 704 7.16 -9.10 -51.77
CA ALA A 704 8.10 -8.23 -51.03
C ALA A 704 7.44 -6.83 -50.83
N ALA A 705 7.80 -6.14 -49.72
CA ALA A 705 8.01 -4.67 -49.54
C ALA A 705 6.83 -3.68 -49.87
N VAL A 706 6.66 -2.44 -49.36
CA VAL A 706 7.52 -1.30 -48.95
C VAL A 706 6.69 -0.29 -48.11
N ASP A 707 7.35 0.34 -47.13
CA ASP A 707 7.29 1.69 -46.49
C ASP A 707 6.05 2.62 -46.34
N SER A 708 6.13 3.30 -45.18
CA SER A 708 5.96 4.74 -44.89
C SER A 708 4.56 5.33 -44.61
N SER A 709 4.37 5.77 -43.36
CA SER A 709 4.00 7.14 -42.91
C SER A 709 4.07 7.21 -41.39
#